data_AF-A0AAW5NB02-F1
#
_entry.id   AF-A0AAW5NB02-F1
#
_cell.length_a   1.000
_cell.length_b   1.000
_cell.length_c   1.000
_cell.angle_alpha   90.00
_cell.angle_beta   90.00
_cell.angle_gamma   90.00
#
_symmetry.space_group_name_H-M   'P 1'
#
loop_
_entity.id
_entity.type
_entity.pdbx_description
1 polymer ?
#
loop_
_entity_poly.entity_id
_entity_poly.type
_entity_poly.pdbx_seq_one_letter_code
_entity_poly.pdbx_strand_id
1 'polypeptide(L)'
;MNKHFTFLGALALSAGLTLQAQNVNQLVVQANKLGAEIQPTLYGHFFEDINFGADGGLYAELIKNRSFEFPDKFAGWEIFGNVTLQDDGPFKRNPHYVRLGNPGHMHKHTGLENGGFFGIGLKANEKYRFTVWARGENQKISVELIDNASMGESQVITQQEVAINSKEWKKYEVILTSPVTFEKAHLRIFLTTPGTLDLEHVSLFPTDTWKGRENGLRKDLVQALVDTKPGVFRFPGGCIVEGTDLATRYNWKNSVGPVEDRPLNENRWHYSFPYRFFPDYFQTYGMGFYELFLLAEDMGAEPLPVVSCGLACQFQNDNPEAHVKVCDLGSYIQDALDLIEFANGSTDTRWGKLRADMGHPAPFNLKFIAVGNEQWGPEYPEHLKPFVEAIRKAYPDIHIIGSSGPNSEGDQFDYLWPEMKKLKVDLVDEHFYRPEDWFLKSGNRYDNYDRKGPKVFAGEYACHGKGKKWNHFEASLLEAAFLTGVERNADVVYMATYAPLLAHVEGWQWRPDLIWFDNLRSVRSCSWYVQSLYGHNKGTNVVPLTMDKQPVSGQEGQNGLFASAVWDEPTQTYIVKVTNVSDKTQKLNVEFKGLKKSVQLGEGTCTTLHSDNLDAENTLDNPNLIVPKESKISIENNVLNTEIGAKTFAVYKFVKTTK
;
A
#
# COMPACT_ATOMS: atom_id res chain seq x y z
N MET A 1 -56.72 -43.38 -63.69
CA MET A 1 -56.78 -41.92 -63.49
C MET A 1 -55.74 -41.58 -62.42
N ASN A 2 -54.67 -40.86 -62.80
CA ASN A 2 -53.75 -40.00 -62.03
C ASN A 2 -53.28 -40.42 -60.61
N LYS A 3 -52.03 -40.27 -60.14
CA LYS A 3 -50.73 -39.75 -60.61
C LYS A 3 -49.79 -39.88 -59.38
N HIS A 4 -48.51 -40.24 -59.59
CA HIS A 4 -47.29 -39.70 -58.92
C HIS A 4 -47.09 -39.96 -57.39
N PHE A 5 -45.90 -40.13 -56.78
CA PHE A 5 -44.48 -40.33 -57.16
C PHE A 5 -43.71 -40.51 -55.80
N THR A 6 -42.66 -41.35 -55.76
CA THR A 6 -41.46 -41.29 -54.85
C THR A 6 -41.64 -41.41 -53.31
N PHE A 7 -40.68 -41.84 -52.47
CA PHE A 7 -39.20 -41.87 -52.55
C PHE A 7 -38.60 -42.97 -51.63
N LEU A 8 -37.43 -43.47 -52.04
CA LEU A 8 -36.43 -44.26 -51.29
C LEU A 8 -35.94 -43.57 -49.99
N GLY A 9 -35.36 -44.37 -49.08
CA GLY A 9 -34.14 -43.97 -48.37
C GLY A 9 -34.11 -44.23 -46.86
N ALA A 10 -33.91 -45.48 -46.44
CA ALA A 10 -33.42 -45.78 -45.10
C ALA A 10 -31.91 -45.49 -45.06
N LEU A 11 -31.52 -44.27 -44.68
CA LEU A 11 -30.13 -43.95 -44.33
C LEU A 11 -29.92 -44.22 -42.84
N ALA A 12 -28.95 -45.08 -42.54
CA ALA A 12 -28.46 -45.34 -41.20
C ALA A 12 -27.90 -44.05 -40.58
N LEU A 13 -28.53 -43.54 -39.52
CA LEU A 13 -27.87 -42.64 -38.57
C LEU A 13 -27.06 -43.50 -37.60
N SER A 14 -25.81 -43.78 -37.96
CA SER A 14 -24.77 -44.04 -36.98
C SER A 14 -24.45 -42.72 -36.28
N ALA A 15 -25.13 -42.47 -35.16
CA ALA A 15 -24.76 -41.42 -34.24
C ALA A 15 -23.34 -41.72 -33.71
N GLY A 16 -22.34 -41.07 -34.29
CA GLY A 16 -21.01 -40.97 -33.73
C GLY A 16 -21.09 -40.21 -32.42
N LEU A 17 -21.23 -40.94 -31.32
CA LEU A 17 -20.88 -40.44 -29.99
C LEU A 17 -19.37 -40.24 -30.00
N THR A 18 -18.92 -39.06 -30.43
CA THR A 18 -17.61 -38.57 -30.04
C THR A 18 -17.65 -38.33 -28.54
N LEU A 19 -17.24 -39.33 -27.78
CA LEU A 19 -16.72 -39.13 -26.44
C LEU A 19 -15.59 -38.10 -26.58
N GLN A 20 -15.89 -36.82 -26.29
CA GLN A 20 -14.84 -35.89 -25.92
C GLN A 20 -14.28 -36.42 -24.60
N ALA A 21 -13.22 -37.23 -24.69
CA ALA A 21 -12.34 -37.45 -23.57
C ALA A 21 -11.93 -36.06 -23.08
N GLN A 22 -12.31 -35.68 -21.85
CA GLN A 22 -11.76 -34.49 -21.23
C GLN A 22 -10.24 -34.70 -21.17
N ASN A 23 -9.51 -34.00 -22.03
CA ASN A 23 -8.06 -34.05 -22.06
C ASN A 23 -7.53 -33.60 -20.70
N VAL A 24 -6.72 -34.44 -20.07
CA VAL A 24 -6.04 -34.11 -18.81
C VAL A 24 -4.90 -33.13 -19.15
N ASN A 25 -4.85 -31.98 -18.47
CA ASN A 25 -3.79 -30.99 -18.65
C ASN A 25 -2.50 -31.50 -17.97
N GLN A 26 -1.46 -31.74 -18.77
CA GLN A 26 -0.18 -32.30 -18.30
C GLN A 26 0.80 -31.16 -17.96
N LEU A 27 0.94 -30.86 -16.67
CA LEU A 27 1.91 -29.89 -16.16
C LEU A 27 3.19 -30.62 -15.75
N VAL A 28 4.33 -30.24 -16.31
CA VAL A 28 5.62 -30.87 -16.02
C VAL A 28 6.51 -29.91 -15.26
N VAL A 29 6.82 -30.24 -14.00
CA VAL A 29 7.75 -29.52 -13.13
C VAL A 29 9.13 -30.18 -13.25
N GLN A 30 10.14 -29.42 -13.70
CA GLN A 30 11.52 -29.91 -13.82
C GLN A 30 12.24 -29.83 -12.46
N ALA A 31 11.85 -30.69 -11.52
CA ALA A 31 12.27 -30.64 -10.12
C ALA A 31 13.79 -30.74 -9.89
N ASN A 32 14.57 -31.23 -10.85
CA ASN A 32 16.03 -31.26 -10.80
C ASN A 32 16.72 -30.01 -11.37
N LYS A 33 15.97 -29.01 -11.82
CA LYS A 33 16.49 -27.76 -12.38
C LYS A 33 16.02 -26.59 -11.54
N LEU A 34 16.90 -26.09 -10.69
CA LEU A 34 16.69 -24.78 -10.07
C LEU A 34 16.96 -23.72 -11.14
N GLY A 35 15.94 -22.91 -11.41
CA GLY A 35 15.99 -21.76 -12.30
C GLY A 35 16.47 -20.51 -11.58
N ALA A 36 15.93 -19.36 -11.98
CA ALA A 36 16.25 -18.06 -11.41
C ALA A 36 16.08 -18.03 -9.88
N GLU A 37 16.98 -17.34 -9.19
CA GLU A 37 16.78 -16.99 -7.79
C GLU A 37 15.65 -15.96 -7.67
N ILE A 38 14.79 -16.15 -6.68
CA ILE A 38 13.68 -15.26 -6.41
C ILE A 38 14.12 -14.26 -5.35
N GLN A 39 14.10 -12.98 -5.71
CA GLN A 39 14.51 -11.93 -4.79
C GLN A 39 13.62 -11.90 -3.55
N PRO A 40 14.19 -11.70 -2.34
CA PRO A 40 13.40 -11.46 -1.15
C PRO A 40 12.39 -10.32 -1.32
N THR A 41 12.69 -9.33 -2.16
CA THR A 41 11.89 -8.15 -2.46
C THR A 41 10.76 -8.35 -3.48
N LEU A 42 10.56 -9.56 -4.04
CA LEU A 42 9.66 -9.76 -5.19
C LEU A 42 8.22 -9.30 -4.96
N TYR A 43 7.66 -9.55 -3.77
CA TYR A 43 6.30 -9.13 -3.42
C TYR A 43 6.36 -8.14 -2.27
N GLY A 44 5.76 -6.97 -2.41
CA GLY A 44 5.82 -5.94 -1.39
C GLY A 44 4.61 -5.03 -1.35
N HIS A 45 4.77 -3.88 -0.70
CA HIS A 45 3.76 -2.83 -0.59
C HIS A 45 4.23 -1.53 -1.22
N PHE A 46 3.30 -0.85 -1.89
CA PHE A 46 3.42 0.55 -2.30
C PHE A 46 2.57 1.41 -1.37
N PHE A 47 3.09 2.54 -0.89
CA PHE A 47 2.35 3.42 -0.01
C PHE A 47 2.53 4.89 -0.36
N GLU A 48 1.40 5.52 -0.59
CA GLU A 48 1.22 6.96 -0.70
C GLU A 48 0.05 7.40 0.17
N ASP A 49 0.06 8.66 0.61
CA ASP A 49 -1.04 9.22 1.39
C ASP A 49 -2.23 9.61 0.49
N ILE A 50 -2.86 8.61 -0.12
CA ILE A 50 -4.12 8.69 -0.87
C ILE A 50 -5.23 8.05 -0.04
N ASN A 51 -6.49 8.43 -0.27
CA ASN A 51 -7.68 7.82 0.33
C ASN A 51 -7.70 7.85 1.87
N PHE A 52 -7.14 8.92 2.46
CA PHE A 52 -6.90 9.04 3.91
C PHE A 52 -6.04 7.88 4.44
N GLY A 53 -5.10 7.40 3.63
CA GLY A 53 -4.26 6.24 3.93
C GLY A 53 -3.22 6.48 5.02
N ALA A 54 -2.70 7.71 5.17
CA ALA A 54 -1.85 8.11 6.29
C ALA A 54 -2.65 8.91 7.32
N ASP A 55 -2.89 10.20 7.08
CA ASP A 55 -3.65 11.07 7.98
C ASP A 55 -5.15 10.71 7.92
N GLY A 56 -5.68 10.22 9.05
CA GLY A 56 -7.01 9.61 9.13
C GLY A 56 -7.03 8.09 8.92
N GLY A 57 -5.87 7.46 8.69
CA GLY A 57 -5.75 6.03 8.41
C GLY A 57 -4.64 5.35 9.21
N LEU A 58 -3.53 5.05 8.54
CA LEU A 58 -2.41 4.31 9.13
C LEU A 58 -1.74 5.07 10.27
N TYR A 59 -1.67 6.40 10.18
CA TYR A 59 -1.22 7.26 11.27
C TYR A 59 -2.32 7.39 12.32
N ALA A 60 -2.01 7.10 13.59
CA ALA A 60 -3.04 6.93 14.62
C ALA A 60 -3.55 8.24 15.27
N GLU A 61 -3.16 9.41 14.75
CA GLU A 61 -3.70 10.70 15.19
C GLU A 61 -5.19 10.78 14.86
N LEU A 62 -6.00 11.17 15.84
CA LEU A 62 -7.44 11.27 15.69
C LEU A 62 -7.92 12.71 15.44
N ILE A 63 -7.06 13.70 15.65
CA ILE A 63 -7.38 15.13 15.50
C ILE A 63 -6.94 15.66 14.15
N LYS A 64 -7.92 16.09 13.36
CA LYS A 64 -7.68 16.79 12.10
C LYS A 64 -7.23 18.23 12.38
N ASN A 65 -6.29 18.74 11.59
CA ASN A 65 -5.80 20.12 11.70
C ASN A 65 -5.37 20.49 13.13
N ARG A 66 -4.62 19.60 13.77
CA ARG A 66 -4.21 19.71 15.19
C ARG A 66 -3.40 20.95 15.58
N SER A 67 -2.82 21.64 14.60
CA SER A 67 -1.99 22.85 14.79
C SER A 67 -2.54 24.08 14.06
N PHE A 68 -3.81 24.05 13.62
CA PHE A 68 -4.46 25.20 12.99
C PHE A 68 -3.73 25.77 11.76
N GLU A 69 -2.98 24.93 11.04
CA GLU A 69 -2.14 25.39 9.93
C GLU A 69 -2.82 25.32 8.57
N PHE A 70 -3.99 24.66 8.47
CA PHE A 70 -4.73 24.56 7.21
C PHE A 70 -5.07 25.95 6.64
N PRO A 71 -5.27 26.10 5.32
CA PRO A 71 -5.67 27.38 4.73
C PRO A 71 -6.95 27.93 5.36
N ASP A 72 -7.96 27.08 5.54
CA ASP A 72 -9.03 27.32 6.52
C ASP A 72 -8.53 26.86 7.90
N LYS A 73 -8.18 27.84 8.72
CA LYS A 73 -7.53 27.64 10.02
C LYS A 73 -8.38 26.84 11.01
N PHE A 74 -9.70 26.82 10.83
CA PHE A 74 -10.63 26.05 11.64
C PHE A 74 -11.22 24.86 10.89
N ALA A 75 -10.68 24.44 9.74
CA ALA A 75 -11.11 23.21 9.09
C ALA A 75 -11.01 22.02 10.06
N GLY A 76 -12.08 21.26 10.20
CA GLY A 76 -12.22 20.18 11.19
C GLY A 76 -12.60 20.61 12.61
N TRP A 77 -12.59 21.92 12.90
CA TRP A 77 -12.92 22.52 14.19
C TRP A 77 -14.22 23.34 14.16
N GLU A 78 -15.11 23.09 15.11
CA GLU A 78 -16.21 23.99 15.44
C GLU A 78 -15.83 24.83 16.66
N ILE A 79 -15.89 26.15 16.56
CA ILE A 79 -15.55 27.06 17.66
C ILE A 79 -16.81 27.67 18.28
N PHE A 80 -16.79 27.91 19.60
CA PHE A 80 -17.88 28.57 20.32
C PHE A 80 -17.36 29.49 21.43
N GLY A 81 -18.14 30.53 21.74
CA GLY A 81 -17.75 31.55 22.70
C GLY A 81 -16.71 32.52 22.12
N ASN A 82 -15.68 32.82 22.89
CA ASN A 82 -14.66 33.81 22.56
C ASN A 82 -13.32 33.16 22.17
N VAL A 83 -13.28 32.51 21.00
CA VAL A 83 -12.06 31.92 20.44
C VAL A 83 -11.44 32.89 19.44
N THR A 84 -10.13 33.11 19.53
CA THR A 84 -9.37 33.91 18.56
C THR A 84 -8.14 33.14 18.09
N LEU A 85 -7.79 33.27 16.82
CA LEU A 85 -6.56 32.73 16.26
C LEU A 85 -5.41 33.73 16.49
N GLN A 86 -4.22 33.21 16.77
CA GLN A 86 -2.97 33.97 16.90
C GLN A 86 -1.89 33.30 16.04
N ASP A 87 -0.78 33.98 15.78
CA ASP A 87 0.28 33.55 14.85
C ASP A 87 1.72 33.75 15.38
N ASP A 88 1.87 33.94 16.70
CA ASP A 88 3.16 34.10 17.40
C ASP A 88 3.47 32.90 18.33
N GLY A 89 3.07 31.71 17.90
CA GLY A 89 3.14 30.46 18.65
C GLY A 89 4.56 29.93 18.94
N PRO A 90 4.66 28.83 19.69
CA PRO A 90 5.94 28.29 20.16
C PRO A 90 6.74 27.58 19.06
N PHE A 91 6.10 27.18 17.96
CA PHE A 91 6.73 26.41 16.89
C PHE A 91 6.98 27.31 15.69
N LYS A 92 8.22 27.30 15.21
CA LYS A 92 8.66 28.21 14.15
C LYS A 92 7.94 27.93 12.83
N ARG A 93 7.63 26.65 12.58
CA ARG A 93 7.05 26.19 11.32
C ARG A 93 5.54 25.94 11.40
N ASN A 94 4.99 25.95 12.61
CA ASN A 94 3.55 25.90 12.90
C ASN A 94 3.21 26.99 13.95
N PRO A 95 3.25 28.28 13.56
CA PRO A 95 3.16 29.37 14.51
C PRO A 95 1.72 29.69 14.96
N HIS A 96 0.70 29.12 14.32
CA HIS A 96 -0.67 29.41 14.72
C HIS A 96 -1.01 28.75 16.05
N TYR A 97 -1.98 29.32 16.78
CA TYR A 97 -2.59 28.71 17.95
C TYR A 97 -3.93 29.39 18.25
N VAL A 98 -4.74 28.80 19.12
CA VAL A 98 -6.02 29.39 19.54
C VAL A 98 -5.94 29.95 20.95
N ARG A 99 -6.55 31.11 21.16
CA ARG A 99 -6.75 31.73 22.46
C ARG A 99 -8.21 31.62 22.87
N LEU A 100 -8.46 30.96 23.99
CA LEU A 100 -9.77 30.88 24.63
C LEU A 100 -9.92 32.03 25.62
N GLY A 101 -10.83 32.95 25.33
CA GLY A 101 -11.13 34.10 26.17
C GLY A 101 -12.30 33.87 27.15
N ASN A 102 -12.55 34.88 27.98
CA ASN A 102 -13.71 34.90 28.85
C ASN A 102 -15.00 34.93 28.01
N PRO A 103 -15.97 34.02 28.24
CA PRO A 103 -17.24 33.97 27.51
C PRO A 103 -18.21 35.13 27.84
N GLY A 104 -17.86 36.01 28.78
CA GLY A 104 -18.60 37.22 29.14
C GLY A 104 -19.83 37.00 30.02
N HIS A 105 -20.13 35.74 30.37
CA HIS A 105 -21.23 35.39 31.27
C HIS A 105 -20.97 34.03 31.93
N MET A 106 -21.37 33.83 33.19
CA MET A 106 -21.08 32.62 33.98
C MET A 106 -21.75 31.33 33.47
N HIS A 107 -22.79 31.45 32.65
CA HIS A 107 -23.48 30.30 32.01
C HIS A 107 -23.10 30.13 30.53
N LYS A 108 -22.07 30.84 30.05
CA LYS A 108 -21.54 30.67 28.69
C LYS A 108 -20.16 30.02 28.79
N HIS A 109 -19.76 29.31 27.75
CA HIS A 109 -18.45 28.67 27.65
C HIS A 109 -17.71 29.13 26.41
N THR A 110 -16.38 29.03 26.44
CA THR A 110 -15.51 29.27 25.29
C THR A 110 -14.68 28.02 25.05
N GLY A 111 -14.68 27.54 23.81
CA GLY A 111 -14.07 26.28 23.48
C GLY A 111 -14.17 25.94 22.00
N LEU A 112 -13.76 24.72 21.70
CA LEU A 112 -13.62 24.17 20.37
C LEU A 112 -13.95 22.68 20.38
N GLU A 113 -14.41 22.18 19.25
CA GLU A 113 -14.75 20.79 19.04
C GLU A 113 -14.14 20.28 17.73
N ASN A 114 -13.55 19.08 17.72
CA ASN A 114 -12.98 18.46 16.52
C ASN A 114 -13.76 17.20 16.15
N GLY A 115 -14.17 17.12 14.89
CA GLY A 115 -14.86 15.94 14.34
C GLY A 115 -13.93 14.79 13.92
N GLY A 116 -12.62 14.97 14.03
CA GLY A 116 -11.63 14.00 13.56
C GLY A 116 -11.70 13.74 12.05
N PHE A 117 -11.36 12.52 11.65
CA PHE A 117 -11.42 12.06 10.27
C PHE A 117 -12.69 11.23 10.07
N PHE A 118 -13.78 11.88 9.67
CA PHE A 118 -15.13 11.25 9.56
C PHE A 118 -15.69 10.74 10.90
N GLY A 119 -15.20 11.26 12.02
CA GLY A 119 -15.50 10.83 13.38
C GLY A 119 -14.23 10.36 14.12
N ILE A 120 -14.34 10.23 15.44
CA ILE A 120 -13.30 9.64 16.30
C ILE A 120 -13.77 8.27 16.78
N GLY A 121 -13.06 7.22 16.38
CA GLY A 121 -13.33 5.83 16.78
C GLY A 121 -12.87 5.53 18.21
N LEU A 122 -13.82 5.22 19.08
CA LEU A 122 -13.61 4.79 20.46
C LEU A 122 -13.88 3.30 20.65
N LYS A 123 -13.05 2.61 21.44
CA LYS A 123 -13.22 1.21 21.83
C LYS A 123 -13.45 1.13 23.34
N ALA A 124 -14.39 0.28 23.76
CA ALA A 124 -14.72 0.12 25.17
C ALA A 124 -13.50 -0.32 25.99
N ASN A 125 -13.29 0.35 27.11
CA ASN A 125 -12.19 0.17 28.05
C ASN A 125 -10.79 0.51 27.50
N GLU A 126 -10.69 1.01 26.27
CA GLU A 126 -9.42 1.48 25.71
C GLU A 126 -9.10 2.90 26.17
N LYS A 127 -7.80 3.19 26.21
CA LYS A 127 -7.23 4.45 26.70
C LYS A 127 -6.76 5.31 25.53
N TYR A 128 -7.09 6.59 25.62
CA TYR A 128 -6.75 7.62 24.64
C TYR A 128 -5.93 8.70 25.32
N ARG A 129 -4.74 8.96 24.78
CA ARG A 129 -3.81 9.97 25.27
C ARG A 129 -4.13 11.28 24.59
N PHE A 130 -4.68 12.21 25.36
CA PHE A 130 -4.82 13.59 24.94
C PHE A 130 -3.55 14.35 25.32
N THR A 131 -2.98 15.09 24.37
CA THR A 131 -1.91 16.05 24.65
C THR A 131 -2.21 17.39 24.02
N VAL A 132 -1.74 18.45 24.67
CA VAL A 132 -1.86 19.82 24.16
C VAL A 132 -0.69 20.65 24.65
N TRP A 133 -0.15 21.51 23.79
CA TRP A 133 0.73 22.58 24.22
C TRP A 133 -0.13 23.76 24.66
N ALA A 134 0.10 24.26 25.86
CA ALA A 134 -0.71 25.34 26.39
C ALA A 134 0.09 26.31 27.24
N ARG A 135 -0.41 27.55 27.35
CA ARG A 135 0.03 28.53 28.34
C ARG A 135 -1.17 29.27 28.94
N GLY A 136 -1.07 29.55 30.24
CA GLY A 136 -2.11 30.14 31.07
C GLY A 136 -1.65 30.24 32.54
N GLU A 137 -2.12 31.26 33.25
CA GLU A 137 -1.90 31.45 34.69
C GLU A 137 -3.11 30.97 35.50
N ASN A 138 -3.08 29.70 35.93
CA ASN A 138 -4.11 29.06 36.78
C ASN A 138 -5.47 28.90 36.10
N GLN A 139 -5.49 28.51 34.82
CA GLN A 139 -6.71 28.14 34.09
C GLN A 139 -6.91 26.62 34.09
N LYS A 140 -8.14 26.21 33.79
CA LYS A 140 -8.50 24.81 33.59
C LYS A 140 -9.33 24.65 32.32
N ILE A 141 -9.11 23.53 31.63
CA ILE A 141 -9.93 23.10 30.51
C ILE A 141 -10.60 21.76 30.85
N SER A 142 -11.86 21.59 30.45
CA SER A 142 -12.49 20.28 30.29
C SER A 142 -12.09 19.72 28.94
N VAL A 143 -11.72 18.45 28.90
CA VAL A 143 -11.42 17.69 27.68
C VAL A 143 -12.37 16.51 27.66
N GLU A 144 -13.23 16.45 26.66
CA GLU A 144 -14.35 15.52 26.59
C GLU A 144 -14.35 14.78 25.27
N LEU A 145 -14.65 13.49 25.32
CA LEU A 145 -15.09 12.74 24.16
C LEU A 145 -16.61 12.63 24.23
N ILE A 146 -17.28 12.99 23.13
CA ILE A 146 -18.73 13.19 23.14
C ILE A 146 -19.42 12.50 21.98
N ASP A 147 -20.69 12.16 22.18
CA ASP A 147 -21.66 11.81 21.16
C ASP A 147 -22.61 13.00 20.95
N ASN A 148 -22.43 13.73 19.85
CA ASN A 148 -23.29 14.87 19.52
C ASN A 148 -24.74 14.47 19.25
N ALA A 149 -24.98 13.24 18.79
CA ALA A 149 -26.30 12.72 18.47
C ALA A 149 -26.99 12.06 19.68
N SER A 150 -26.37 12.07 20.87
CA SER A 150 -26.91 11.46 22.08
C SER A 150 -28.32 12.00 22.40
N MET A 151 -29.25 11.08 22.64
CA MET A 151 -30.59 11.37 23.19
C MET A 151 -30.63 11.26 24.72
N GLY A 152 -29.49 11.00 25.37
CA GLY A 152 -29.38 10.95 26.83
C GLY A 152 -29.33 12.35 27.46
N GLU A 153 -29.31 12.40 28.79
CA GLU A 153 -29.17 13.67 29.53
C GLU A 153 -27.79 14.33 29.33
N SER A 154 -26.80 13.57 28.86
CA SER A 154 -25.45 14.06 28.55
C SER A 154 -24.98 13.52 27.19
N GLN A 155 -24.20 14.34 26.50
CA GLN A 155 -23.42 13.95 25.32
C GLN A 155 -22.06 13.35 25.69
N VAL A 156 -21.60 13.51 26.94
CA VAL A 156 -20.25 13.11 27.35
C VAL A 156 -20.14 11.60 27.48
N ILE A 157 -19.19 11.02 26.73
CA ILE A 157 -18.79 9.61 26.83
C ILE A 157 -17.74 9.44 27.93
N THR A 158 -16.71 10.29 27.91
CA THR A 158 -15.66 10.37 28.96
C THR A 158 -15.08 11.76 28.99
N GLN A 159 -14.56 12.18 30.14
CA GLN A 159 -13.95 13.50 30.32
C GLN A 159 -12.74 13.48 31.26
N GLN A 160 -11.88 14.48 31.12
CA GLN A 160 -10.82 14.82 32.06
C GLN A 160 -10.71 16.34 32.20
N GLU A 161 -10.16 16.80 33.31
CA GLU A 161 -9.78 18.21 33.50
C GLU A 161 -8.27 18.36 33.41
N VAL A 162 -7.80 19.39 32.71
CA VAL A 162 -6.37 19.73 32.62
C VAL A 162 -6.14 21.10 33.28
N ALA A 163 -5.27 21.13 34.29
CA ALA A 163 -4.86 22.36 34.95
C ALA A 163 -3.66 22.99 34.23
N ILE A 164 -3.84 24.19 33.69
CA ILE A 164 -2.83 24.97 32.98
C ILE A 164 -2.27 26.04 33.92
N ASN A 165 -1.01 25.88 34.32
CA ASN A 165 -0.40 26.63 35.41
C ASN A 165 0.98 27.21 35.04
N SER A 166 1.17 27.56 33.77
CA SER A 166 2.43 28.08 33.24
C SER A 166 2.19 29.21 32.25
N LYS A 167 2.86 30.34 32.45
CA LYS A 167 2.88 31.45 31.47
C LYS A 167 3.70 31.12 30.23
N GLU A 168 4.65 30.19 30.36
CA GLU A 168 5.40 29.62 29.25
C GLU A 168 4.66 28.43 28.66
N TRP A 169 4.85 28.19 27.36
CA TRP A 169 4.33 27.03 26.65
C TRP A 169 4.86 25.73 27.27
N LYS A 170 3.95 24.82 27.62
CA LYS A 170 4.26 23.46 28.08
C LYS A 170 3.32 22.46 27.46
N LYS A 171 3.81 21.25 27.25
CA LYS A 171 2.97 20.10 26.90
C LYS A 171 2.27 19.57 28.15
N TYR A 172 0.96 19.43 28.06
CA TYR A 172 0.10 18.80 29.07
C TYR A 172 -0.45 17.50 28.50
N GLU A 173 -0.72 16.54 29.39
CA GLU A 173 -1.21 15.22 29.01
C GLU A 173 -2.23 14.72 30.03
N VAL A 174 -3.31 14.11 29.54
CA VAL A 174 -4.25 13.31 30.32
C VAL A 174 -4.68 12.07 29.55
N ILE A 175 -5.10 11.03 30.28
CA ILE A 175 -5.66 9.81 29.70
C ILE A 175 -7.17 9.79 29.86
N LEU A 176 -7.87 9.68 28.73
CA LEU A 176 -9.30 9.41 28.64
C LEU A 176 -9.50 7.91 28.49
N THR A 177 -10.46 7.31 29.19
CA THR A 177 -10.80 5.89 29.02
C THR A 177 -12.25 5.80 28.58
N SER A 178 -12.50 5.27 27.38
CA SER A 178 -13.87 5.19 26.88
C SER A 178 -14.62 4.03 27.57
N PRO A 179 -15.78 4.25 28.19
CA PRO A 179 -16.59 3.15 28.75
C PRO A 179 -17.30 2.32 27.66
N VAL A 180 -17.33 2.80 26.41
CA VAL A 180 -18.09 2.22 25.31
C VAL A 180 -17.26 2.14 24.02
N THR A 181 -17.68 1.26 23.11
CA THR A 181 -17.23 1.31 21.72
C THR A 181 -18.17 2.24 20.96
N PHE A 182 -17.62 3.26 20.30
CA PHE A 182 -18.40 4.29 19.62
C PHE A 182 -17.66 4.76 18.36
N GLU A 183 -18.34 4.81 17.23
CA GLU A 183 -17.68 4.96 15.92
C GLU A 183 -17.33 6.41 15.56
N LYS A 184 -18.17 7.36 15.98
CA LYS A 184 -18.11 8.75 15.51
C LYS A 184 -18.17 9.75 16.66
N ALA A 185 -17.27 9.60 17.63
CA ALA A 185 -17.13 10.58 18.70
C ALA A 185 -16.55 11.91 18.17
N HIS A 186 -16.70 12.96 18.94
CA HIS A 186 -16.02 14.25 18.76
C HIS A 186 -15.16 14.54 19.99
N LEU A 187 -14.07 15.28 19.79
CA LEU A 187 -13.28 15.85 20.89
C LEU A 187 -13.81 17.25 21.19
N ARG A 188 -14.26 17.52 22.42
CA ARG A 188 -14.67 18.85 22.87
C ARG A 188 -13.74 19.36 23.96
N ILE A 189 -13.27 20.59 23.81
CA ILE A 189 -12.41 21.28 24.79
C ILE A 189 -13.04 22.62 25.12
N PHE A 190 -13.17 22.95 26.41
CA PHE A 190 -13.59 24.30 26.81
C PHE A 190 -13.04 24.73 28.15
N LEU A 191 -12.94 26.04 28.32
CA LEU A 191 -12.46 26.69 29.53
C LEU A 191 -13.48 26.53 30.69
N THR A 192 -13.04 26.02 31.83
CA THR A 192 -13.88 25.81 33.04
C THR A 192 -13.64 26.84 34.14
N THR A 193 -12.65 27.72 33.97
CA THR A 193 -12.29 28.79 34.91
C THR A 193 -12.32 30.16 34.23
N PRO A 194 -12.58 31.25 34.96
CA PRO A 194 -12.41 32.59 34.40
C PRO A 194 -10.98 32.85 33.90
N GLY A 195 -10.84 33.66 32.85
CA GLY A 195 -9.55 34.11 32.35
C GLY A 195 -9.37 33.83 30.87
N THR A 196 -8.10 33.73 30.48
CA THR A 196 -7.67 33.46 29.10
C THR A 196 -6.58 32.40 29.12
N LEU A 197 -6.59 31.50 28.14
CA LEU A 197 -5.51 30.55 27.92
C LEU A 197 -5.30 30.31 26.42
N ASP A 198 -4.09 29.89 26.08
CA ASP A 198 -3.69 29.60 24.71
C ASP A 198 -3.48 28.08 24.56
N LEU A 199 -3.95 27.51 23.46
CA LEU A 199 -3.82 26.09 23.10
C LEU A 199 -3.19 25.95 21.71
N GLU A 200 -2.20 25.07 21.60
CA GLU A 200 -1.54 24.70 20.36
C GLU A 200 -1.28 23.19 20.31
N HIS A 201 -1.21 22.62 19.11
CA HIS A 201 -0.84 21.23 18.84
C HIS A 201 -1.66 20.25 19.68
N VAL A 202 -2.98 20.29 19.46
CA VAL A 202 -3.97 19.46 20.15
C VAL A 202 -4.00 18.07 19.53
N SER A 203 -3.59 17.05 20.28
CA SER A 203 -3.44 15.69 19.76
C SER A 203 -4.21 14.67 20.60
N LEU A 204 -4.78 13.67 19.93
CA LEU A 204 -5.44 12.54 20.57
C LEU A 204 -5.03 11.25 19.88
N PHE A 205 -4.36 10.36 20.62
CA PHE A 205 -3.95 9.04 20.12
C PHE A 205 -4.58 7.94 20.96
N PRO A 206 -4.95 6.79 20.38
CA PRO A 206 -5.05 5.55 21.13
C PRO A 206 -3.71 5.29 21.82
N THR A 207 -3.70 4.89 23.09
CA THR A 207 -2.44 4.49 23.76
C THR A 207 -1.92 3.15 23.24
N ASP A 208 -2.81 2.32 22.69
CA ASP A 208 -2.51 1.02 22.14
C ASP A 208 -2.13 1.10 20.66
N THR A 209 -1.05 1.82 20.34
CA THR A 209 -0.49 1.91 18.98
C THR A 209 0.42 0.73 18.66
N TRP A 210 0.73 0.54 17.38
CA TRP A 210 1.67 -0.50 16.94
C TRP A 210 3.02 -0.40 17.67
N LYS A 211 3.43 -1.53 18.28
CA LYS A 211 4.59 -1.62 19.18
C LYS A 211 4.64 -0.59 20.33
N GLY A 212 3.51 0.02 20.68
CA GLY A 212 3.39 0.98 21.79
C GLY A 212 4.10 2.33 21.56
N ARG A 213 4.36 2.72 20.32
CA ARG A 213 5.03 4.00 19.99
C ARG A 213 4.06 5.18 20.17
N GLU A 214 4.46 6.24 20.87
CA GLU A 214 3.57 7.38 21.14
C GLU A 214 3.11 8.12 19.88
N ASN A 215 4.01 8.41 18.94
CA ASN A 215 3.68 8.92 17.60
C ASN A 215 3.43 7.75 16.62
N GLY A 216 2.56 6.83 17.04
CA GLY A 216 2.47 5.48 16.48
C GLY A 216 1.50 5.31 15.34
N LEU A 217 1.39 4.06 14.91
CA LEU A 217 0.53 3.64 13.80
C LEU A 217 -0.64 2.80 14.32
N ARG A 218 -1.72 2.79 13.54
CA ARG A 218 -2.94 2.05 13.84
C ARG A 218 -2.70 0.54 13.72
N LYS A 219 -2.90 -0.20 14.81
CA LYS A 219 -2.46 -1.60 14.94
C LYS A 219 -3.07 -2.57 13.94
N ASP A 220 -4.38 -2.48 13.71
CA ASP A 220 -5.10 -3.37 12.80
C ASP A 220 -4.64 -3.22 11.35
N LEU A 221 -4.37 -1.97 10.91
CA LEU A 221 -3.83 -1.70 9.59
C LEU A 221 -2.39 -2.22 9.46
N VAL A 222 -1.51 -1.91 10.42
CA VAL A 222 -0.12 -2.43 10.38
C VAL A 222 -0.11 -3.96 10.41
N GLN A 223 -0.95 -4.60 11.23
CA GLN A 223 -1.05 -6.05 11.25
C GLN A 223 -1.46 -6.61 9.88
N ALA A 224 -2.44 -6.01 9.21
CA ALA A 224 -2.84 -6.42 7.87
C ALA A 224 -1.71 -6.24 6.83
N LEU A 225 -0.79 -5.29 7.02
CA LEU A 225 0.39 -5.13 6.17
C LEU A 225 1.46 -6.19 6.46
N VAL A 226 1.78 -6.43 7.74
CA VAL A 226 2.76 -7.44 8.18
C VAL A 226 2.32 -8.84 7.76
N ASP A 227 1.02 -9.12 7.85
CA ASP A 227 0.41 -10.41 7.52
C ASP A 227 0.54 -10.80 6.04
N THR A 228 0.99 -9.93 5.12
CA THR A 228 1.30 -10.35 3.74
C THR A 228 2.74 -10.83 3.55
N LYS A 229 3.61 -10.64 4.56
CA LYS A 229 5.06 -10.86 4.50
C LYS A 229 5.73 -10.11 3.33
N PRO A 230 5.60 -8.77 3.28
CA PRO A 230 6.17 -7.97 2.20
C PRO A 230 7.70 -8.01 2.27
N GLY A 231 8.34 -8.09 1.11
CA GLY A 231 9.80 -8.04 0.96
C GLY A 231 10.35 -6.63 0.69
N VAL A 232 9.51 -5.72 0.22
CA VAL A 232 9.88 -4.33 -0.07
C VAL A 232 8.73 -3.40 0.32
N PHE A 233 9.06 -2.17 0.72
CA PHE A 233 8.10 -1.11 1.02
C PHE A 233 8.46 0.17 0.28
N ARG A 234 7.72 0.49 -0.79
CA ARG A 234 7.88 1.71 -1.60
C ARG A 234 7.08 2.86 -0.96
N PHE A 235 7.74 3.98 -0.64
CA PHE A 235 7.11 5.16 -0.01
C PHE A 235 7.89 6.45 -0.33
N PRO A 236 7.37 7.66 -0.06
CA PRO A 236 5.96 7.99 0.15
C PRO A 236 5.23 8.13 -1.20
N GLY A 237 5.88 7.81 -2.34
CA GLY A 237 5.32 7.94 -3.68
C GLY A 237 3.96 7.26 -3.80
N GLY A 238 3.14 7.50 -4.82
CA GLY A 238 3.48 7.98 -6.15
C GLY A 238 3.35 9.48 -6.33
N CYS A 239 2.20 9.95 -6.83
CA CYS A 239 1.98 11.34 -7.26
C CYS A 239 2.33 12.38 -6.19
N ILE A 240 2.22 12.01 -4.91
CA ILE A 240 2.50 12.92 -3.79
C ILE A 240 3.96 13.39 -3.74
N VAL A 241 4.91 12.62 -4.28
CA VAL A 241 6.33 13.01 -4.39
C VAL A 241 6.51 14.19 -5.33
N GLU A 242 5.65 14.29 -6.33
CA GLU A 242 5.69 15.33 -7.36
C GLU A 242 4.97 16.61 -6.91
N GLY A 243 3.92 16.45 -6.08
CA GLY A 243 3.03 17.54 -5.68
C GLY A 243 2.11 18.00 -6.81
N THR A 244 1.19 18.90 -6.48
CA THR A 244 0.44 19.64 -7.50
C THR A 244 1.39 20.57 -8.24
N ASP A 245 2.36 21.12 -7.51
CA ASP A 245 3.45 21.97 -7.98
C ASP A 245 4.72 21.72 -7.13
N LEU A 246 5.81 22.42 -7.45
CA LEU A 246 7.08 22.26 -6.73
C LEU A 246 7.00 22.67 -5.26
N ALA A 247 6.09 23.57 -4.87
CA ALA A 247 5.96 24.01 -3.49
C ALA A 247 5.29 22.95 -2.61
N THR A 248 4.35 22.19 -3.21
CA THR A 248 3.53 21.16 -2.56
C THR A 248 4.07 19.74 -2.71
N ARG A 249 5.17 19.55 -3.43
CA ARG A 249 5.88 18.26 -3.53
C ARG A 249 6.27 17.72 -2.15
N TYR A 250 6.33 16.40 -1.99
CA TYR A 250 6.80 15.82 -0.75
C TYR A 250 8.31 16.11 -0.53
N ASN A 251 8.63 16.85 0.53
CA ASN A 251 10.00 17.07 0.98
C ASN A 251 10.27 16.29 2.27
N TRP A 252 11.06 15.21 2.19
CA TRP A 252 11.31 14.33 3.33
C TRP A 252 11.92 15.06 4.54
N LYS A 253 12.72 16.11 4.32
CA LYS A 253 13.33 16.91 5.40
C LYS A 253 12.30 17.67 6.24
N ASN A 254 11.10 17.90 5.69
CA ASN A 254 9.97 18.47 6.42
C ASN A 254 9.29 17.44 7.32
N SER A 255 9.58 16.15 7.13
CA SER A 255 8.91 15.03 7.80
C SER A 255 9.72 14.38 8.92
N VAL A 256 10.86 14.98 9.30
CA VAL A 256 11.75 14.49 10.36
C VAL A 256 11.97 15.56 11.43
N GLY A 257 12.38 15.15 12.62
CA GLY A 257 12.45 16.00 13.81
C GLY A 257 11.14 16.04 14.62
N PRO A 258 11.03 16.99 15.57
CA PRO A 258 9.86 17.14 16.43
C PRO A 258 8.59 17.34 15.61
N VAL A 259 7.55 16.55 15.91
CA VAL A 259 6.30 16.49 15.14
C VAL A 259 5.55 17.82 15.16
N GLU A 260 5.63 18.52 16.28
CA GLU A 260 5.05 19.83 16.52
C GLU A 260 5.64 20.96 15.65
N ASP A 261 6.82 20.76 15.06
CA ASP A 261 7.47 21.72 14.16
C ASP A 261 7.58 21.19 12.71
N ARG A 262 6.88 20.10 12.37
CA ARG A 262 6.74 19.63 10.98
C ARG A 262 5.66 20.44 10.29
N PRO A 263 5.94 21.14 9.17
CA PRO A 263 4.98 22.04 8.53
C PRO A 263 3.88 21.24 7.85
N LEU A 264 2.71 21.87 7.71
CA LEU A 264 1.67 21.36 6.84
C LEU A 264 2.15 21.29 5.38
N ASN A 265 1.75 20.23 4.68
CA ASN A 265 1.82 20.17 3.22
C ASN A 265 0.45 19.93 2.61
N GLU A 266 0.22 20.53 1.45
CA GLU A 266 -0.95 20.22 0.64
C GLU A 266 -0.91 18.76 0.20
N ASN A 267 -2.01 18.02 0.39
CA ASN A 267 -2.09 16.66 -0.13
C ASN A 267 -2.53 16.72 -1.60
N ARG A 268 -1.69 16.17 -2.49
CA ARG A 268 -1.94 16.07 -3.94
C ARG A 268 -3.35 15.58 -4.31
N TRP A 269 -3.97 14.74 -3.49
CA TRP A 269 -5.26 14.10 -3.78
C TRP A 269 -6.50 14.93 -3.43
N HIS A 270 -6.35 16.03 -2.68
CA HIS A 270 -7.49 16.76 -2.14
C HIS A 270 -8.37 17.47 -3.21
N TYR A 271 -7.78 17.97 -4.31
CA TYR A 271 -8.46 18.55 -5.49
C TYR A 271 -8.39 17.67 -6.76
N SER A 272 -7.69 16.54 -6.72
CA SER A 272 -7.39 15.73 -7.92
C SER A 272 -8.62 15.29 -8.70
N PHE A 273 -9.64 14.84 -7.98
CA PHE A 273 -10.85 14.29 -8.59
C PHE A 273 -12.06 15.11 -8.15
N PRO A 274 -12.59 16.00 -9.01
CA PRO A 274 -13.69 16.90 -8.65
C PRO A 274 -15.00 16.17 -8.31
N TYR A 275 -15.12 14.88 -8.67
CA TYR A 275 -16.25 14.02 -8.34
C TYR A 275 -16.07 13.22 -7.03
N ARG A 276 -14.88 13.28 -6.41
CA ARG A 276 -14.52 12.68 -5.11
C ARG A 276 -13.63 13.66 -4.36
N PHE A 277 -14.24 14.78 -3.98
CA PHE A 277 -13.56 16.00 -3.58
C PHE A 277 -13.45 16.10 -2.05
N PHE A 278 -12.24 16.30 -1.51
CA PHE A 278 -11.95 16.36 -0.08
C PHE A 278 -11.02 17.55 0.23
N PRO A 279 -11.53 18.79 0.21
CA PRO A 279 -10.71 20.01 0.33
C PRO A 279 -9.91 20.13 1.63
N ASP A 280 -10.29 19.38 2.65
CA ASP A 280 -9.68 19.35 3.98
C ASP A 280 -8.69 18.19 4.16
N TYR A 281 -8.26 17.54 3.08
CA TYR A 281 -7.24 16.51 3.11
C TYR A 281 -5.85 17.13 2.91
N PHE A 282 -5.03 17.08 3.96
CA PHE A 282 -3.67 17.63 3.98
C PHE A 282 -2.72 16.62 4.64
N GLN A 283 -1.43 16.82 4.46
CA GLN A 283 -0.40 16.01 5.10
C GLN A 283 0.16 16.74 6.31
N THR A 284 0.02 16.13 7.48
CA THR A 284 0.58 16.66 8.73
C THR A 284 2.07 16.37 8.88
N TYR A 285 2.59 15.46 8.05
CA TYR A 285 3.88 14.80 8.23
C TYR A 285 4.07 14.14 9.60
N GLY A 286 2.97 13.87 10.33
CA GLY A 286 3.03 13.15 11.60
C GLY A 286 3.60 11.74 11.44
N MET A 287 3.23 11.05 10.35
CA MET A 287 3.92 9.88 9.82
C MET A 287 4.84 10.31 8.68
N GLY A 288 6.09 10.61 9.02
CA GLY A 288 7.12 11.03 8.07
C GLY A 288 8.07 9.90 7.68
N PHE A 289 9.19 10.24 7.06
CA PHE A 289 10.17 9.26 6.62
C PHE A 289 10.72 8.40 7.77
N TYR A 290 10.93 8.98 8.95
CA TYR A 290 11.38 8.21 10.12
C TYR A 290 10.37 7.11 10.50
N GLU A 291 9.09 7.47 10.61
CA GLU A 291 8.04 6.50 10.92
C GLU A 291 7.84 5.45 9.80
N LEU A 292 8.02 5.84 8.53
CA LEU A 292 7.96 4.93 7.37
C LEU A 292 9.14 3.94 7.35
N PHE A 293 10.35 4.37 7.69
CA PHE A 293 11.50 3.48 7.86
C PHE A 293 11.30 2.48 9.00
N LEU A 294 10.80 2.94 10.14
CA LEU A 294 10.44 2.06 11.25
C LEU A 294 9.38 1.01 10.85
N LEU A 295 8.40 1.40 10.03
CA LEU A 295 7.40 0.49 9.52
C LEU A 295 8.02 -0.56 8.58
N ALA A 296 8.93 -0.18 7.69
CA ALA A 296 9.66 -1.13 6.84
C ALA A 296 10.41 -2.18 7.69
N GLU A 297 11.14 -1.73 8.71
CA GLU A 297 11.85 -2.61 9.65
C GLU A 297 10.89 -3.53 10.41
N ASP A 298 9.76 -3.00 10.88
CA ASP A 298 8.75 -3.79 11.60
C ASP A 298 8.11 -4.89 10.76
N MET A 299 7.95 -4.65 9.45
CA MET A 299 7.46 -5.65 8.49
C MET A 299 8.54 -6.64 8.05
N GLY A 300 9.82 -6.35 8.32
CA GLY A 300 10.94 -7.10 7.76
C GLY A 300 11.12 -6.86 6.25
N ALA A 301 10.66 -5.72 5.75
CA ALA A 301 10.75 -5.33 4.35
C ALA A 301 11.93 -4.38 4.10
N GLU A 302 12.54 -4.47 2.92
CA GLU A 302 13.53 -3.48 2.50
C GLU A 302 12.84 -2.13 2.25
N PRO A 303 13.31 -1.01 2.83
CA PRO A 303 12.74 0.31 2.54
C PRO A 303 13.12 0.77 1.13
N LEU A 304 12.16 1.30 0.40
CA LEU A 304 12.33 1.91 -0.91
C LEU A 304 11.74 3.34 -0.92
N PRO A 305 12.49 4.34 -0.44
CA PRO A 305 12.09 5.73 -0.55
C PRO A 305 12.12 6.23 -2.01
N VAL A 306 11.15 7.06 -2.35
CA VAL A 306 11.04 7.79 -3.61
C VAL A 306 11.30 9.27 -3.34
N VAL A 307 12.19 9.89 -4.10
CA VAL A 307 12.51 11.33 -3.99
C VAL A 307 12.19 12.07 -5.28
N SER A 308 11.84 13.35 -5.17
CA SER A 308 11.55 14.20 -6.35
C SER A 308 12.78 14.36 -7.23
N CYS A 309 12.59 14.23 -8.55
CA CYS A 309 13.63 14.48 -9.55
C CYS A 309 13.63 15.94 -10.05
N GLY A 310 12.89 16.86 -9.40
CA GLY A 310 12.76 18.26 -9.84
C GLY A 310 11.65 18.52 -10.86
N LEU A 311 10.90 17.50 -11.24
CA LEU A 311 9.69 17.62 -12.06
C LEU A 311 8.46 17.61 -11.14
N ALA A 312 7.60 18.62 -11.27
CA ALA A 312 6.24 18.59 -10.71
C ALA A 312 5.35 17.66 -11.55
N CYS A 313 4.17 17.30 -11.03
CA CYS A 313 3.31 16.31 -11.69
C CYS A 313 2.95 16.75 -13.11
N GLN A 314 3.50 16.04 -14.11
CA GLN A 314 3.35 16.42 -15.51
C GLN A 314 1.90 16.29 -15.99
N PHE A 315 1.05 15.48 -15.32
CA PHE A 315 -0.37 15.37 -15.65
C PHE A 315 -1.16 16.66 -15.38
N GLN A 316 -0.64 17.52 -14.49
CA GLN A 316 -1.28 18.77 -14.11
C GLN A 316 -0.52 20.00 -14.61
N ASN A 317 0.69 19.80 -15.14
CA ASN A 317 1.61 20.87 -15.47
C ASN A 317 2.26 20.62 -16.83
N ASP A 318 1.61 21.09 -17.89
CA ASP A 318 2.14 20.99 -19.27
C ASP A 318 3.17 22.09 -19.61
N ASN A 319 3.36 23.09 -18.73
CA ASN A 319 4.31 24.18 -18.94
C ASN A 319 5.69 23.81 -18.39
N PRO A 320 6.77 23.82 -19.21
CA PRO A 320 8.13 23.56 -18.74
C PRO A 320 8.61 24.46 -17.58
N GLU A 321 8.05 25.66 -17.41
CA GLU A 321 8.38 26.56 -16.29
C GLU A 321 7.85 26.07 -14.93
N ALA A 322 6.94 25.10 -14.91
CA ALA A 322 6.48 24.44 -13.69
C ALA A 322 7.53 23.47 -13.12
N HIS A 323 8.64 23.26 -13.82
CA HIS A 323 9.67 22.30 -13.47
C HIS A 323 10.99 23.00 -13.12
N VAL A 324 11.81 22.34 -12.31
CA VAL A 324 13.15 22.83 -11.99
C VAL A 324 14.01 22.74 -13.24
N LYS A 325 14.85 23.74 -13.49
CA LYS A 325 15.82 23.64 -14.59
C LYS A 325 16.91 22.63 -14.22
N VAL A 326 17.38 21.85 -15.19
CA VAL A 326 18.45 20.86 -14.96
C VAL A 326 19.69 21.46 -14.28
N CYS A 327 20.05 22.71 -14.59
CA CYS A 327 21.17 23.41 -13.97
C CYS A 327 20.96 23.79 -12.49
N ASP A 328 19.72 23.75 -12.01
CA ASP A 328 19.30 24.18 -10.67
C ASP A 328 18.93 23.00 -9.76
N LEU A 329 19.19 21.75 -10.19
CA LEU A 329 18.86 20.52 -9.42
C LEU A 329 19.71 20.28 -8.17
N GLY A 330 20.68 21.14 -7.87
CA GLY A 330 21.66 20.93 -6.80
C GLY A 330 21.04 20.63 -5.43
N SER A 331 19.98 21.34 -5.04
CA SER A 331 19.30 21.10 -3.76
C SER A 331 18.56 19.77 -3.73
N TYR A 332 17.93 19.37 -4.83
CA TYR A 332 17.19 18.11 -4.93
C TYR A 332 18.13 16.90 -4.93
N ILE A 333 19.27 17.01 -5.62
CA ILE A 333 20.32 16.00 -5.57
C ILE A 333 20.87 15.86 -4.14
N GLN A 334 21.10 16.99 -3.45
CA GLN A 334 21.53 16.96 -2.06
C GLN A 334 20.45 16.35 -1.14
N ASP A 335 19.16 16.56 -1.39
CA ASP A 335 18.08 15.91 -0.65
C ASP A 335 18.16 14.38 -0.74
N ALA A 336 18.52 13.83 -1.91
CA ALA A 336 18.72 12.38 -2.08
C ALA A 336 19.96 11.87 -1.33
N LEU A 337 21.08 12.58 -1.41
CA LEU A 337 22.32 12.21 -0.70
C LEU A 337 22.16 12.30 0.83
N ASP A 338 21.46 13.33 1.30
CA ASP A 338 21.15 13.55 2.70
C ASP A 338 20.20 12.46 3.24
N LEU A 339 19.27 11.98 2.43
CA LEU A 339 18.39 10.87 2.80
C LEU A 339 19.19 9.57 2.99
N ILE A 340 20.13 9.30 2.09
CA ILE A 340 21.02 8.14 2.23
C ILE A 340 21.90 8.27 3.49
N GLU A 341 22.42 9.47 3.79
CA GLU A 341 23.14 9.72 5.05
C GLU A 341 22.21 9.57 6.28
N PHE A 342 20.96 10.03 6.20
CA PHE A 342 19.98 9.84 7.27
C PHE A 342 19.74 8.35 7.54
N ALA A 343 19.61 7.54 6.50
CA ALA A 343 19.34 6.12 6.65
C ALA A 343 20.58 5.31 7.07
N ASN A 344 21.76 5.63 6.54
CA ASN A 344 22.94 4.76 6.64
C ASN A 344 24.14 5.39 7.38
N GLY A 345 24.16 6.72 7.54
CA GLY A 345 25.27 7.44 8.16
C GLY A 345 25.47 7.08 9.63
N SER A 346 26.70 7.21 10.10
CA SER A 346 27.05 7.08 11.53
C SER A 346 26.42 8.20 12.36
N THR A 347 26.33 8.01 13.67
CA THR A 347 25.81 9.04 14.59
C THR A 347 26.64 10.33 14.66
N ASP A 348 27.82 10.36 14.04
CA ASP A 348 28.70 11.54 13.97
C ASP A 348 28.43 12.42 12.73
N THR A 349 27.66 11.92 11.75
CA THR A 349 27.25 12.73 10.60
C THR A 349 26.01 13.55 10.94
N ARG A 350 25.71 14.59 10.15
CA ARG A 350 24.58 15.48 10.41
C ARG A 350 23.25 14.70 10.44
N TRP A 351 23.00 13.89 9.42
CA TRP A 351 21.73 13.20 9.27
C TRP A 351 21.67 11.90 10.06
N GLY A 352 22.80 11.20 10.22
CA GLY A 352 22.88 10.04 11.12
C GLY A 352 22.69 10.44 12.59
N LYS A 353 23.20 11.62 13.00
CA LYS A 353 22.90 12.20 14.32
C LYS A 353 21.41 12.49 14.49
N LEU A 354 20.75 13.10 13.49
CA LEU A 354 19.32 13.38 13.57
C LEU A 354 18.51 12.09 13.75
N ARG A 355 18.81 11.03 12.98
CA ARG A 355 18.19 9.71 13.13
C ARG A 355 18.37 9.16 14.56
N ALA A 356 19.58 9.27 15.10
CA ALA A 356 19.88 8.84 16.46
C ALA A 356 19.12 9.64 17.53
N ASP A 357 19.07 10.97 17.39
CA ASP A 357 18.34 11.87 18.30
C ASP A 357 16.82 11.62 18.25
N MET A 358 16.29 11.14 17.12
CA MET A 358 14.90 10.70 16.98
C MET A 358 14.63 9.31 17.59
N GLY A 359 15.66 8.63 18.09
CA GLY A 359 15.55 7.38 18.84
C GLY A 359 16.05 6.13 18.12
N HIS A 360 16.65 6.24 16.93
CA HIS A 360 17.17 5.09 16.18
C HIS A 360 18.66 5.30 15.80
N PRO A 361 19.61 4.99 16.70
CA PRO A 361 21.03 5.20 16.42
C PRO A 361 21.59 4.24 15.36
N ALA A 362 21.02 3.04 15.21
CA ALA A 362 21.47 2.07 14.22
C ALA A 362 21.11 2.52 12.79
N PRO A 363 21.88 2.15 11.76
CA PRO A 363 21.46 2.35 10.36
C PRO A 363 20.19 1.56 10.03
N PHE A 364 19.34 2.11 9.16
CA PHE A 364 18.23 1.38 8.54
C PHE A 364 18.69 0.43 7.42
N ASN A 365 19.97 0.51 7.01
CA ASN A 365 20.56 -0.31 5.96
C ASN A 365 19.83 -0.17 4.62
N LEU A 366 19.56 1.07 4.22
CA LEU A 366 18.94 1.42 2.94
C LEU A 366 19.78 0.90 1.77
N LYS A 367 19.15 0.16 0.85
CA LYS A 367 19.78 -0.39 -0.36
C LYS A 367 19.23 0.19 -1.66
N PHE A 368 18.00 0.71 -1.63
CA PHE A 368 17.28 1.11 -2.83
C PHE A 368 16.82 2.55 -2.72
N ILE A 369 16.87 3.32 -3.81
CA ILE A 369 16.26 4.64 -3.89
C ILE A 369 15.65 4.83 -5.28
N ALA A 370 14.40 5.30 -5.33
CA ALA A 370 13.77 5.72 -6.57
C ALA A 370 13.88 7.25 -6.73
N VAL A 371 14.18 7.70 -7.94
CA VAL A 371 14.30 9.14 -8.27
C VAL A 371 13.27 9.49 -9.33
N GLY A 372 12.25 10.22 -8.91
CA GLY A 372 11.04 10.47 -9.69
C GLY A 372 9.95 9.40 -9.50
N ASN A 373 8.75 9.73 -9.94
CA ASN A 373 7.55 8.90 -10.01
C ASN A 373 6.82 9.18 -11.33
N GLU A 374 6.59 8.17 -12.17
CA GLU A 374 5.79 8.30 -13.41
C GLU A 374 6.19 9.41 -14.39
N GLN A 375 7.39 10.01 -14.33
CA GLN A 375 7.75 11.06 -15.31
C GLN A 375 7.95 10.49 -16.72
N TRP A 376 7.71 11.33 -17.72
CA TRP A 376 7.82 10.98 -19.13
C TRP A 376 8.53 12.03 -19.97
N GLY A 377 8.78 11.66 -21.22
CA GLY A 377 9.42 12.54 -22.20
C GLY A 377 10.93 12.65 -22.03
N PRO A 378 11.60 13.44 -22.89
CA PRO A 378 13.04 13.67 -22.81
C PRO A 378 13.48 14.38 -21.51
N GLU A 379 12.57 15.08 -20.84
CA GLU A 379 12.85 15.81 -19.61
C GLU A 379 13.27 14.87 -18.49
N TYR A 380 12.64 13.70 -18.36
CA TYR A 380 12.94 12.77 -17.27
C TYR A 380 14.39 12.25 -17.28
N PRO A 381 14.92 11.65 -18.37
CA PRO A 381 16.30 11.19 -18.38
C PRO A 381 17.32 12.34 -18.22
N GLU A 382 17.00 13.55 -18.68
CA GLU A 382 17.83 14.75 -18.45
C GLU A 382 17.92 15.11 -16.96
N HIS A 383 16.80 15.01 -16.24
CA HIS A 383 16.74 15.24 -14.79
C HIS A 383 17.34 14.10 -13.98
N LEU A 384 17.13 12.85 -14.39
CA LEU A 384 17.60 11.67 -13.66
C LEU A 384 19.13 11.51 -13.71
N LYS A 385 19.74 11.83 -14.87
CA LYS A 385 21.19 11.66 -15.08
C LYS A 385 22.06 12.27 -13.97
N PRO A 386 21.93 13.55 -13.59
CA PRO A 386 22.77 14.14 -12.54
C PRO A 386 22.55 13.50 -11.15
N PHE A 387 21.35 12.98 -10.85
CA PHE A 387 21.14 12.21 -9.62
C PHE A 387 21.90 10.88 -9.66
N VAL A 388 21.81 10.15 -10.77
CA VAL A 388 22.54 8.89 -10.95
C VAL A 388 24.05 9.12 -10.78
N GLU A 389 24.61 10.13 -11.44
CA GLU A 389 26.03 10.45 -11.34
C GLU A 389 26.45 10.81 -9.90
N ALA A 390 25.65 11.61 -9.20
CA ALA A 390 25.93 12.02 -7.82
C ALA A 390 25.81 10.85 -6.82
N ILE A 391 24.74 10.06 -6.90
CA ILE A 391 24.50 8.93 -6.00
C ILE A 391 25.57 7.86 -6.22
N ARG A 392 25.88 7.48 -7.46
CA ARG A 392 26.93 6.49 -7.73
C ARG A 392 28.31 6.92 -7.25
N LYS A 393 28.60 8.23 -7.29
CA LYS A 393 29.86 8.78 -6.80
C LYS A 393 29.96 8.72 -5.27
N ALA A 394 28.88 9.00 -4.56
CA ALA A 394 28.88 9.06 -3.10
C ALA A 394 28.60 7.71 -2.42
N TYR A 395 27.70 6.92 -3.02
CA TYR A 395 27.14 5.68 -2.46
C TYR A 395 27.03 4.61 -3.57
N PRO A 396 28.15 4.03 -4.03
CA PRO A 396 28.17 3.13 -5.19
C PRO A 396 27.33 1.85 -5.00
N ASP A 397 27.08 1.44 -3.76
CA ASP A 397 26.31 0.22 -3.43
C ASP A 397 24.79 0.45 -3.38
N ILE A 398 24.32 1.70 -3.48
CA ILE A 398 22.88 2.01 -3.53
C ILE A 398 22.36 1.67 -4.92
N HIS A 399 21.31 0.86 -4.97
CA HIS A 399 20.56 0.57 -6.17
C HIS A 399 19.60 1.72 -6.50
N ILE A 400 19.68 2.21 -7.73
CA ILE A 400 18.90 3.34 -8.21
C ILE A 400 17.77 2.82 -9.10
N ILE A 401 16.55 3.24 -8.82
CA ILE A 401 15.36 2.93 -9.62
C ILE A 401 14.95 4.18 -10.41
N GLY A 402 14.79 4.00 -11.72
CA GLY A 402 14.17 4.99 -12.61
C GLY A 402 12.80 4.51 -13.10
N SER A 403 12.02 5.39 -13.73
CA SER A 403 10.65 5.10 -14.19
C SER A 403 10.56 4.90 -15.71
N SER A 404 9.62 4.07 -16.15
CA SER A 404 9.21 3.97 -17.57
C SER A 404 7.97 4.80 -17.90
N GLY A 405 7.62 5.78 -17.06
CA GLY A 405 6.43 6.62 -17.22
C GLY A 405 5.15 5.98 -16.67
N PRO A 406 3.98 6.61 -16.91
CA PRO A 406 2.73 6.28 -16.23
C PRO A 406 1.95 5.10 -16.84
N ASN A 407 2.53 4.43 -17.84
CA ASN A 407 1.86 3.37 -18.61
C ASN A 407 2.79 2.18 -18.84
N SER A 408 2.21 0.99 -18.99
CA SER A 408 2.94 -0.25 -19.29
C SER A 408 3.26 -0.49 -20.76
N GLU A 409 2.82 0.40 -21.65
CA GLU A 409 3.07 0.32 -23.08
C GLU A 409 2.84 1.68 -23.76
N GLY A 410 3.28 1.80 -25.02
CA GLY A 410 3.11 2.99 -25.86
C GLY A 410 4.38 3.84 -25.94
N ASP A 411 4.32 4.91 -26.73
CA ASP A 411 5.49 5.68 -27.14
C ASP A 411 6.37 6.17 -25.98
N GLN A 412 5.76 6.57 -24.85
CA GLN A 412 6.50 6.98 -23.65
C GLN A 412 7.27 5.81 -23.02
N PHE A 413 6.61 4.67 -22.85
CA PHE A 413 7.22 3.46 -22.30
C PHE A 413 8.36 2.97 -23.21
N ASP A 414 8.10 2.91 -24.51
CA ASP A 414 9.06 2.44 -25.52
C ASP A 414 10.28 3.37 -25.65
N TYR A 415 10.11 4.67 -25.39
CA TYR A 415 11.19 5.65 -25.34
C TYR A 415 12.02 5.54 -24.04
N LEU A 416 11.35 5.43 -22.88
CA LEU A 416 12.00 5.53 -21.58
C LEU A 416 12.80 4.28 -21.21
N TRP A 417 12.33 3.09 -21.59
CA TRP A 417 13.03 1.84 -21.26
C TRP A 417 14.49 1.82 -21.77
N PRO A 418 14.77 2.12 -23.06
CA PRO A 418 16.13 2.27 -23.56
C PRO A 418 16.94 3.36 -22.86
N GLU A 419 16.32 4.49 -22.50
CA GLU A 419 17.01 5.57 -21.78
C GLU A 419 17.38 5.16 -20.35
N MET A 420 16.52 4.44 -19.63
CA MET A 420 16.86 3.88 -18.31
C MET A 420 18.06 2.94 -18.38
N LYS A 421 18.10 2.07 -19.41
CA LYS A 421 19.25 1.20 -19.67
C LYS A 421 20.53 1.99 -19.97
N LYS A 422 20.44 3.09 -20.72
CA LYS A 422 21.57 3.98 -21.04
C LYS A 422 22.09 4.72 -19.81
N LEU A 423 21.19 5.13 -18.91
CA LEU A 423 21.52 5.75 -17.63
C LEU A 423 22.06 4.73 -16.60
N LYS A 424 21.93 3.43 -16.87
CA LYS A 424 22.40 2.35 -15.98
C LYS A 424 21.78 2.42 -14.59
N VAL A 425 20.48 2.69 -14.54
CA VAL A 425 19.68 2.38 -13.34
C VAL A 425 19.73 0.88 -13.08
N ASP A 426 19.48 0.44 -11.85
CA ASP A 426 19.46 -0.98 -11.50
C ASP A 426 18.11 -1.61 -11.81
N LEU A 427 17.03 -0.86 -11.55
CA LEU A 427 15.66 -1.27 -11.84
C LEU A 427 14.89 -0.18 -12.60
N VAL A 428 13.92 -0.61 -13.40
CA VAL A 428 12.94 0.24 -14.08
C VAL A 428 11.56 0.00 -13.46
N ASP A 429 10.95 1.06 -12.96
CA ASP A 429 9.62 1.10 -12.36
C ASP A 429 8.54 1.20 -13.44
N GLU A 430 7.73 0.15 -13.58
CA GLU A 430 6.60 0.03 -14.51
C GLU A 430 5.27 0.12 -13.76
N HIS A 431 4.37 0.95 -14.26
CA HIS A 431 3.07 1.18 -13.65
C HIS A 431 1.93 0.78 -14.60
N PHE A 432 0.91 0.08 -14.08
CA PHE A 432 -0.25 -0.32 -14.86
C PHE A 432 -1.52 -0.58 -14.06
N TYR A 433 -2.48 0.31 -14.26
CA TYR A 433 -3.89 0.10 -13.98
C TYR A 433 -4.58 -0.31 -15.28
N ARG A 434 -4.93 -1.59 -15.41
CA ARG A 434 -5.36 -2.18 -16.69
C ARG A 434 -6.61 -3.05 -16.54
N PRO A 435 -7.47 -3.12 -17.56
CA PRO A 435 -8.70 -3.91 -17.48
C PRO A 435 -8.42 -5.41 -17.46
N GLU A 436 -9.44 -6.17 -17.10
CA GLU A 436 -9.45 -7.63 -16.96
C GLU A 436 -8.82 -8.36 -18.17
N ASP A 437 -9.23 -7.96 -19.39
CA ASP A 437 -8.73 -8.55 -20.64
C ASP A 437 -7.21 -8.35 -20.85
N TRP A 438 -6.65 -7.24 -20.36
CA TRP A 438 -5.22 -6.99 -20.43
C TRP A 438 -4.46 -7.94 -19.50
N PHE A 439 -4.92 -8.12 -18.25
CA PHE A 439 -4.31 -9.06 -17.30
C PHE A 439 -4.37 -10.50 -17.84
N LEU A 440 -5.51 -10.88 -18.41
CA LEU A 440 -5.71 -12.17 -19.05
C LEU A 440 -4.70 -12.45 -20.18
N LYS A 441 -4.37 -11.43 -20.98
CA LYS A 441 -3.44 -11.55 -22.12
C LYS A 441 -1.96 -11.41 -21.73
N SER A 442 -1.68 -10.93 -20.51
CA SER A 442 -0.33 -10.53 -20.09
C SER A 442 0.45 -11.61 -19.32
N GLY A 443 -0.06 -12.85 -19.26
CA GLY A 443 0.59 -13.95 -18.53
C GLY A 443 2.02 -14.30 -18.99
N ASN A 444 2.43 -13.86 -20.18
CA ASN A 444 3.77 -14.04 -20.76
C ASN A 444 4.50 -12.70 -21.03
N ARG A 445 4.04 -11.59 -20.43
CA ARG A 445 4.59 -10.23 -20.66
C ARG A 445 6.12 -10.19 -20.54
N TYR A 446 6.66 -10.74 -19.46
CA TYR A 446 8.11 -10.67 -19.16
C TYR A 446 8.93 -11.79 -19.83
N ASP A 447 8.29 -12.77 -20.47
CA ASP A 447 8.96 -13.95 -21.03
C ASP A 447 9.99 -13.59 -22.11
N ASN A 448 9.86 -12.43 -22.77
CA ASN A 448 10.75 -11.99 -23.84
C ASN A 448 11.59 -10.74 -23.52
N TYR A 449 11.57 -10.27 -22.27
CA TYR A 449 12.34 -9.08 -21.85
C TYR A 449 13.86 -9.33 -21.92
N ASP A 450 14.66 -8.26 -21.99
CA ASP A 450 16.12 -8.39 -21.98
C ASP A 450 16.65 -8.81 -20.59
N ARG A 451 17.36 -9.94 -20.54
CA ARG A 451 17.92 -10.48 -19.28
C ARG A 451 19.24 -9.81 -18.87
N LYS A 452 19.83 -9.00 -19.75
CA LYS A 452 21.10 -8.30 -19.54
C LYS A 452 20.93 -6.82 -19.17
N GLY A 453 19.70 -6.29 -19.28
CA GLY A 453 19.36 -4.92 -18.93
C GLY A 453 19.17 -4.72 -17.42
N PRO A 454 18.73 -3.52 -17.00
CA PRO A 454 18.19 -3.31 -15.67
C PRO A 454 17.02 -4.27 -15.40
N LYS A 455 16.74 -4.52 -14.12
CA LYS A 455 15.64 -5.38 -13.70
C LYS A 455 14.32 -4.62 -13.71
N VAL A 456 13.21 -5.34 -13.68
CA VAL A 456 11.89 -4.75 -13.61
C VAL A 456 11.47 -4.62 -12.16
N PHE A 457 10.90 -3.47 -11.83
CA PHE A 457 10.04 -3.26 -10.70
C PHE A 457 8.62 -2.97 -11.23
N ALA A 458 7.66 -3.84 -10.97
CA ALA A 458 6.24 -3.53 -11.22
C ALA A 458 5.69 -2.73 -10.03
N GLY A 459 6.04 -1.44 -9.93
CA GLY A 459 5.85 -0.63 -8.73
C GLY A 459 4.43 -0.17 -8.46
N GLU A 460 3.57 -0.20 -9.47
CA GLU A 460 2.13 -0.03 -9.28
C GLU A 460 1.37 -0.94 -10.24
N TYR A 461 0.54 -1.83 -9.70
CA TYR A 461 -0.42 -2.56 -10.52
C TYR A 461 -1.73 -2.83 -9.79
N ALA A 462 -2.83 -2.81 -10.54
CA ALA A 462 -4.12 -3.34 -10.13
C ALA A 462 -4.99 -3.65 -11.36
N CYS A 463 -5.82 -4.67 -11.27
CA CYS A 463 -6.85 -4.91 -12.26
C CYS A 463 -7.96 -3.86 -12.11
N HIS A 464 -8.10 -3.02 -13.12
CA HIS A 464 -8.87 -1.78 -13.08
C HIS A 464 -9.85 -1.70 -14.26
N GLY A 465 -10.97 -2.39 -14.11
CA GLY A 465 -12.01 -2.51 -15.13
C GLY A 465 -12.82 -1.24 -15.34
N LYS A 466 -13.31 -1.02 -16.56
CA LYS A 466 -14.22 0.10 -16.84
C LYS A 466 -15.59 -0.18 -16.21
N GLY A 467 -15.97 0.63 -15.21
CA GLY A 467 -17.23 0.43 -14.48
C GLY A 467 -17.16 -0.64 -13.40
N LYS A 468 -16.04 -1.39 -13.31
CA LYS A 468 -15.74 -2.40 -12.29
C LYS A 468 -14.41 -2.07 -11.60
N LYS A 469 -14.46 -1.12 -10.66
CA LYS A 469 -13.26 -0.58 -9.97
C LYS A 469 -13.23 -0.90 -8.47
N TRP A 470 -13.85 -1.99 -8.05
CA TRP A 470 -13.78 -2.47 -6.66
C TRP A 470 -13.03 -3.80 -6.62
N ASN A 471 -12.68 -4.31 -5.43
CA ASN A 471 -11.86 -5.52 -5.30
C ASN A 471 -12.69 -6.81 -5.50
N HIS A 472 -13.39 -6.91 -6.62
CA HIS A 472 -14.15 -8.10 -6.96
C HIS A 472 -13.24 -9.31 -7.20
N PHE A 473 -13.83 -10.50 -7.01
CA PHE A 473 -13.09 -11.75 -7.12
C PHE A 473 -12.46 -11.96 -8.51
N GLU A 474 -13.14 -11.61 -9.61
CA GLU A 474 -12.57 -11.75 -10.97
C GLU A 474 -11.28 -10.95 -11.15
N ALA A 475 -11.22 -9.69 -10.67
CA ALA A 475 -9.99 -8.90 -10.70
C ALA A 475 -8.86 -9.60 -9.95
N SER A 476 -9.12 -10.06 -8.72
CA SER A 476 -8.12 -10.78 -7.91
C SER A 476 -7.65 -12.08 -8.55
N LEU A 477 -8.53 -12.81 -9.23
CA LEU A 477 -8.18 -14.04 -9.93
C LEU A 477 -7.22 -13.76 -11.11
N LEU A 478 -7.45 -12.67 -11.84
CA LEU A 478 -6.62 -12.26 -12.97
C LEU A 478 -5.27 -11.69 -12.50
N GLU A 479 -5.24 -11.00 -11.37
CA GLU A 479 -4.00 -10.61 -10.68
C GLU A 479 -3.19 -11.84 -10.28
N ALA A 480 -3.85 -12.86 -9.70
CA ALA A 480 -3.19 -14.13 -9.35
C ALA A 480 -2.62 -14.85 -10.58
N ALA A 481 -3.34 -14.82 -11.72
CA ALA A 481 -2.85 -15.35 -12.99
C ALA A 481 -1.63 -14.58 -13.51
N PHE A 482 -1.67 -13.25 -13.50
CA PHE A 482 -0.55 -12.39 -13.91
C PHE A 482 0.71 -12.61 -13.09
N LEU A 483 0.57 -12.77 -11.76
CA LEU A 483 1.70 -13.01 -10.87
C LEU A 483 2.45 -14.32 -11.13
N THR A 484 1.84 -15.29 -11.85
CA THR A 484 2.59 -16.48 -12.30
C THR A 484 3.67 -16.12 -13.33
N GLY A 485 3.41 -15.12 -14.18
CA GLY A 485 4.35 -14.58 -15.14
C GLY A 485 5.46 -13.75 -14.47
N VAL A 486 5.10 -12.97 -13.45
CA VAL A 486 6.06 -12.27 -12.59
C VAL A 486 7.01 -13.27 -11.91
N GLU A 487 6.47 -14.29 -11.25
CA GLU A 487 7.26 -15.31 -10.53
C GLU A 487 8.16 -16.12 -11.46
N ARG A 488 7.64 -16.57 -12.61
CA ARG A 488 8.41 -17.38 -13.56
C ARG A 488 9.60 -16.61 -14.15
N ASN A 489 9.51 -15.28 -14.21
CA ASN A 489 10.55 -14.39 -14.72
C ASN A 489 11.30 -13.66 -13.59
N ALA A 490 11.53 -14.30 -12.45
CA ALA A 490 12.27 -13.70 -11.33
C ALA A 490 13.73 -13.33 -11.65
N ASP A 491 14.28 -13.77 -12.79
CA ASP A 491 15.55 -13.28 -13.34
C ASP A 491 15.46 -11.87 -13.95
N VAL A 492 14.24 -11.43 -14.27
CA VAL A 492 13.93 -10.11 -14.85
C VAL A 492 13.20 -9.23 -13.83
N VAL A 493 12.15 -9.73 -13.18
CA VAL A 493 11.32 -8.97 -12.24
C VAL A 493 11.80 -9.19 -10.82
N TYR A 494 12.24 -8.12 -10.15
CA TYR A 494 12.83 -8.20 -8.80
C TYR A 494 11.87 -7.70 -7.71
N MET A 495 10.83 -6.96 -8.09
CA MET A 495 9.88 -6.31 -7.20
C MET A 495 8.52 -6.16 -7.89
N ALA A 496 7.44 -6.28 -7.13
CA ALA A 496 6.07 -6.03 -7.57
C ALA A 496 5.22 -5.58 -6.37
N THR A 497 4.45 -4.51 -6.56
CA THR A 497 3.63 -3.90 -5.51
C THR A 497 2.24 -3.53 -6.03
N TYR A 498 1.20 -4.04 -5.38
CA TYR A 498 -0.18 -3.67 -5.66
C TYR A 498 -0.43 -2.21 -5.24
N ALA A 499 -1.23 -1.47 -6.00
CA ALA A 499 -1.57 -0.09 -5.69
C ALA A 499 -3.03 0.26 -6.00
N PRO A 500 -3.67 1.17 -5.23
CA PRO A 500 -3.22 1.72 -3.95
C PRO A 500 -3.45 0.77 -2.76
N LEU A 501 -2.83 1.06 -1.62
CA LEU A 501 -2.75 0.13 -0.50
C LEU A 501 -3.93 0.22 0.48
N LEU A 502 -4.40 1.44 0.76
CA LEU A 502 -5.31 1.74 1.87
C LEU A 502 -6.39 2.70 1.41
N ALA A 503 -7.64 2.47 1.85
CA ALA A 503 -8.72 3.43 1.67
C ALA A 503 -9.71 3.49 2.84
N HIS A 504 -10.01 4.70 3.30
CA HIS A 504 -11.10 4.95 4.22
C HIS A 504 -12.45 4.87 3.47
N VAL A 505 -13.42 4.11 4.00
CA VAL A 505 -14.70 3.86 3.29
C VAL A 505 -15.55 5.11 3.06
N GLU A 506 -15.42 6.12 3.92
CA GLU A 506 -16.10 7.43 3.76
C GLU A 506 -15.25 8.48 3.03
N GLY A 507 -13.97 8.19 2.79
CA GLY A 507 -12.96 9.18 2.41
C GLY A 507 -12.00 8.66 1.35
N TRP A 508 -12.47 8.37 0.14
CA TRP A 508 -11.61 7.84 -0.92
C TRP A 508 -11.74 8.62 -2.24
N GLN A 509 -10.61 8.75 -2.92
CA GLN A 509 -10.35 9.43 -4.19
C GLN A 509 -10.15 8.44 -5.34
N TRP A 510 -9.48 7.32 -5.08
CA TRP A 510 -9.21 6.24 -6.04
C TRP A 510 -9.69 4.88 -5.51
N ARG A 511 -9.97 3.95 -6.42
CA ARG A 511 -10.27 2.54 -6.13
C ARG A 511 -9.94 1.67 -7.36
N PRO A 512 -9.64 0.36 -7.22
CA PRO A 512 -9.71 -0.48 -6.00
C PRO A 512 -8.49 -0.34 -5.07
N ASP A 513 -8.56 -0.83 -3.83
CA ASP A 513 -7.53 -0.68 -2.79
C ASP A 513 -7.29 -1.99 -2.03
N LEU A 514 -6.05 -2.24 -1.58
CA LEU A 514 -5.72 -3.55 -0.99
C LEU A 514 -6.43 -3.78 0.36
N ILE A 515 -6.54 -2.76 1.20
CA ILE A 515 -7.18 -2.80 2.52
C ILE A 515 -8.15 -1.62 2.65
N TRP A 516 -9.38 -1.91 3.06
CA TRP A 516 -10.39 -0.88 3.35
C TRP A 516 -10.64 -0.77 4.85
N PHE A 517 -10.97 0.42 5.34
CA PHE A 517 -11.20 0.63 6.78
C PHE A 517 -12.20 1.74 7.08
N ASP A 518 -12.78 1.67 8.28
CA ASP A 518 -13.49 2.76 8.95
C ASP A 518 -12.73 3.13 10.24
N ASN A 519 -13.29 3.99 11.08
CA ASN A 519 -12.67 4.44 12.34
C ASN A 519 -12.36 3.35 13.38
N LEU A 520 -12.94 2.14 13.26
CA LEU A 520 -12.85 1.06 14.25
C LEU A 520 -12.35 -0.27 13.68
N ARG A 521 -12.62 -0.53 12.40
CA ARG A 521 -12.49 -1.81 11.70
C ARG A 521 -11.66 -1.65 10.44
N SER A 522 -11.11 -2.77 9.97
CA SER A 522 -10.50 -2.91 8.66
C SER A 522 -10.89 -4.24 8.01
N VAL A 523 -10.84 -4.31 6.68
CA VAL A 523 -11.12 -5.50 5.88
C VAL A 523 -10.02 -5.74 4.86
N ARG A 524 -9.62 -7.02 4.74
CA ARG A 524 -8.69 -7.53 3.74
C ARG A 524 -9.47 -7.88 2.47
N SER A 525 -9.12 -7.23 1.36
CA SER A 525 -9.78 -7.48 0.07
C SER A 525 -9.46 -8.86 -0.51
N CYS A 526 -10.16 -9.26 -1.57
CA CYS A 526 -9.83 -10.47 -2.33
C CYS A 526 -8.39 -10.41 -2.88
N SER A 527 -7.98 -9.25 -3.41
CA SER A 527 -6.63 -8.99 -3.89
C SER A 527 -5.59 -9.08 -2.76
N TRP A 528 -5.92 -8.68 -1.53
CA TRP A 528 -5.04 -8.87 -0.37
C TRP A 528 -4.70 -10.33 -0.14
N TYR A 529 -5.69 -11.23 -0.25
CA TYR A 529 -5.44 -12.67 -0.08
C TYR A 529 -4.56 -13.24 -1.20
N VAL A 530 -4.66 -12.71 -2.42
CA VAL A 530 -3.73 -13.06 -3.51
C VAL A 530 -2.31 -12.65 -3.16
N GLN A 531 -2.09 -11.39 -2.74
CA GLN A 531 -0.77 -10.91 -2.33
C GLN A 531 -0.21 -11.72 -1.16
N SER A 532 -1.04 -12.01 -0.15
CA SER A 532 -0.64 -12.82 1.01
C SER A 532 -0.26 -14.25 0.62
N LEU A 533 -1.01 -14.88 -0.29
CA LEU A 533 -0.70 -16.23 -0.78
C LEU A 533 0.62 -16.26 -1.55
N TYR A 534 0.93 -15.25 -2.37
CA TYR A 534 2.23 -15.15 -3.04
C TYR A 534 3.37 -14.84 -2.06
N GLY A 535 3.20 -13.88 -1.15
CA GLY A 535 4.19 -13.51 -0.14
C GLY A 535 4.59 -14.68 0.78
N HIS A 536 3.61 -15.46 1.22
CA HIS A 536 3.85 -16.65 2.05
C HIS A 536 4.45 -17.85 1.32
N ASN A 537 4.37 -17.87 -0.02
CA ASN A 537 4.72 -19.02 -0.83
C ASN A 537 5.69 -18.66 -1.97
N LYS A 538 6.49 -17.61 -1.79
CA LYS A 538 7.44 -17.07 -2.78
C LYS A 538 8.53 -18.09 -3.19
N GLY A 539 9.01 -18.90 -2.25
CA GLY A 539 10.17 -19.78 -2.47
C GLY A 539 11.49 -19.01 -2.61
N THR A 540 12.57 -19.74 -2.86
CA THR A 540 13.93 -19.21 -3.10
C THR A 540 14.35 -19.26 -4.57
N ASN A 541 13.81 -20.20 -5.35
CA ASN A 541 14.16 -20.34 -6.76
C ASN A 541 12.96 -20.75 -7.60
N VAL A 542 12.88 -20.24 -8.82
CA VAL A 542 11.94 -20.73 -9.83
C VAL A 542 12.28 -22.18 -10.19
N VAL A 543 11.27 -23.01 -10.39
CA VAL A 543 11.42 -24.35 -10.96
C VAL A 543 10.65 -24.38 -12.28
N PRO A 544 11.29 -24.71 -13.42
CA PRO A 544 10.60 -24.68 -14.71
C PRO A 544 9.36 -25.58 -14.71
N LEU A 545 8.21 -24.97 -14.98
CA LEU A 545 6.92 -25.63 -15.16
C LEU A 545 6.42 -25.35 -16.58
N THR A 546 6.04 -26.40 -17.30
CA THR A 546 5.53 -26.28 -18.67
C THR A 546 4.32 -27.17 -18.91
N MET A 547 3.48 -26.79 -19.86
CA MET A 547 2.49 -27.66 -20.51
C MET A 547 2.78 -27.68 -22.00
N ASP A 548 2.86 -28.87 -22.60
CA ASP A 548 3.30 -29.05 -23.99
C ASP A 548 4.63 -28.35 -24.32
N LYS A 549 5.55 -28.35 -23.34
CA LYS A 549 6.86 -27.69 -23.38
C LYS A 549 6.83 -26.16 -23.51
N GLN A 550 5.67 -25.54 -23.33
CA GLN A 550 5.50 -24.10 -23.27
C GLN A 550 5.21 -23.63 -21.84
N PRO A 551 5.57 -22.38 -21.48
CA PRO A 551 5.12 -21.76 -20.24
C PRO A 551 3.59 -21.76 -20.15
N VAL A 552 3.06 -21.93 -18.95
CA VAL A 552 1.60 -21.96 -18.71
C VAL A 552 1.14 -20.54 -18.35
N SER A 553 0.63 -19.83 -19.36
CA SER A 553 0.41 -18.39 -19.32
C SER A 553 -0.90 -17.99 -20.00
N GLY A 554 -1.92 -18.86 -19.93
CA GLY A 554 -3.25 -18.62 -20.49
C GLY A 554 -3.35 -18.56 -22.00
N GLN A 555 -2.33 -19.05 -22.73
CA GLN A 555 -2.32 -19.02 -24.19
C GLN A 555 -3.36 -20.00 -24.79
N GLU A 556 -3.59 -19.89 -26.09
CA GLU A 556 -4.48 -20.81 -26.80
C GLU A 556 -4.07 -22.27 -26.57
N GLY A 557 -5.05 -23.15 -26.35
CA GLY A 557 -4.82 -24.55 -26.01
C GLY A 557 -4.50 -24.80 -24.53
N GLN A 558 -4.36 -23.76 -23.70
CA GLN A 558 -4.06 -23.91 -22.27
C GLN A 558 -5.28 -23.96 -21.35
N ASN A 559 -6.49 -24.01 -21.92
CA ASN A 559 -7.74 -24.18 -21.18
C ASN A 559 -7.96 -23.17 -20.04
N GLY A 560 -7.43 -21.95 -20.18
CA GLY A 560 -7.52 -20.90 -19.15
C GLY A 560 -6.60 -21.14 -17.95
N LEU A 561 -5.56 -21.96 -18.08
CA LEU A 561 -4.60 -22.22 -17.02
C LEU A 561 -3.40 -21.26 -17.09
N PHE A 562 -3.02 -20.76 -15.92
CA PHE A 562 -1.77 -20.05 -15.64
C PHE A 562 -1.06 -20.79 -14.53
N ALA A 563 0.25 -20.99 -14.64
CA ALA A 563 0.98 -21.69 -13.58
C ALA A 563 2.46 -21.29 -13.48
N SER A 564 2.94 -21.31 -12.24
CA SER A 564 4.36 -21.20 -11.88
C SER A 564 4.70 -22.24 -10.82
N ALA A 565 5.98 -22.58 -10.72
CA ALA A 565 6.49 -23.45 -9.66
C ALA A 565 7.78 -22.87 -9.09
N VAL A 566 7.95 -23.07 -7.79
CA VAL A 566 9.12 -22.61 -7.04
C VAL A 566 9.60 -23.69 -6.09
N TRP A 567 10.87 -23.61 -5.76
CA TRP A 567 11.53 -24.38 -4.72
C TRP A 567 11.77 -23.46 -3.54
N ASP A 568 11.45 -23.93 -2.33
CA ASP A 568 11.71 -23.25 -1.08
C ASP A 568 12.78 -24.02 -0.29
N GLU A 569 14.04 -23.55 -0.36
CA GLU A 569 15.19 -24.22 0.26
C GLU A 569 15.05 -24.38 1.79
N PRO A 570 14.62 -23.37 2.58
CA PRO A 570 14.51 -23.50 4.03
C PRO A 570 13.56 -24.61 4.49
N THR A 571 12.46 -24.82 3.77
CA THR A 571 11.46 -25.85 4.12
C THR A 571 11.58 -27.12 3.27
N GLN A 572 12.51 -27.16 2.32
CA GLN A 572 12.68 -28.24 1.34
C GLN A 572 11.37 -28.56 0.60
N THR A 573 10.62 -27.53 0.18
CA THR A 573 9.28 -27.67 -0.38
C THR A 573 9.22 -27.26 -1.84
N TYR A 574 8.58 -28.07 -2.69
CA TYR A 574 8.12 -27.59 -4.00
C TYR A 574 6.74 -26.96 -3.85
N ILE A 575 6.57 -25.78 -4.42
CA ILE A 575 5.30 -25.05 -4.40
C ILE A 575 4.85 -24.80 -5.83
N VAL A 576 3.63 -25.21 -6.17
CA VAL A 576 3.04 -25.01 -7.50
C VAL A 576 1.81 -24.14 -7.35
N LYS A 577 1.79 -23.02 -8.08
CA LYS A 577 0.67 -22.08 -8.09
C LYS A 577 -0.05 -22.23 -9.42
N VAL A 578 -1.36 -22.45 -9.38
CA VAL A 578 -2.18 -22.66 -10.59
C VAL A 578 -3.43 -21.81 -10.49
N THR A 579 -3.68 -21.02 -11.51
CA THR A 579 -4.92 -20.26 -11.66
C THR A 579 -5.72 -20.82 -12.83
N ASN A 580 -6.97 -21.19 -12.59
CA ASN A 580 -7.94 -21.53 -13.64
C ASN A 580 -8.93 -20.38 -13.81
N VAL A 581 -8.78 -19.64 -14.90
CA VAL A 581 -9.68 -18.53 -15.23
C VAL A 581 -10.86 -18.95 -16.12
N SER A 582 -10.95 -20.23 -16.51
CA SER A 582 -12.07 -20.74 -17.32
C SER A 582 -13.33 -20.99 -16.47
N ASP A 583 -14.47 -21.08 -17.15
CA ASP A 583 -15.77 -21.42 -16.55
C ASP A 583 -15.94 -22.94 -16.33
N LYS A 584 -14.87 -23.73 -16.47
CA LYS A 584 -14.91 -25.18 -16.37
C LYS A 584 -13.83 -25.67 -15.42
N THR A 585 -14.18 -26.69 -14.63
CA THR A 585 -13.19 -27.49 -13.89
C THR A 585 -12.21 -28.10 -14.87
N GLN A 586 -10.91 -28.01 -14.55
CA GLN A 586 -9.83 -28.57 -15.36
C GLN A 586 -9.19 -29.75 -14.61
N LYS A 587 -9.05 -30.88 -15.31
CA LYS A 587 -8.27 -32.03 -14.81
C LYS A 587 -6.79 -31.72 -14.98
N LEU A 588 -6.02 -31.91 -13.91
CA LEU A 588 -4.58 -31.67 -13.86
C LEU A 588 -3.83 -32.96 -13.56
N ASN A 589 -2.75 -33.18 -14.30
CA ASN A 589 -1.68 -34.09 -13.94
C ASN A 589 -0.41 -33.25 -13.78
N VAL A 590 0.13 -33.14 -12.56
CA VAL A 590 1.34 -32.39 -12.26
C VAL A 590 2.47 -33.37 -11.97
N GLU A 591 3.37 -33.54 -12.92
CA GLU A 591 4.49 -34.48 -12.86
C GLU A 591 5.79 -33.78 -12.45
N PHE A 592 6.40 -34.23 -11.36
CA PHE A 592 7.71 -33.73 -10.90
C PHE A 592 8.85 -34.59 -11.48
N LYS A 593 9.44 -34.13 -12.58
CA LYS A 593 10.52 -34.84 -13.29
C LYS A 593 11.90 -34.58 -12.70
N GLY A 594 12.76 -35.58 -12.83
CA GLY A 594 14.19 -35.47 -12.51
C GLY A 594 14.54 -35.67 -11.04
N LEU A 595 13.56 -35.90 -10.15
CA LEU A 595 13.83 -36.30 -8.77
C LEU A 595 14.67 -37.59 -8.75
N LYS A 596 15.64 -37.67 -7.83
CA LYS A 596 16.43 -38.88 -7.60
C LYS A 596 15.50 -40.02 -7.16
N LYS A 597 15.82 -41.27 -7.50
CA LYS A 597 15.02 -42.46 -7.11
C LYS A 597 14.81 -42.60 -5.60
N SER A 598 15.75 -42.08 -4.81
CA SER A 598 15.69 -42.06 -3.34
C SER A 598 14.82 -40.93 -2.78
N VAL A 599 14.28 -40.06 -3.63
CA VAL A 599 13.47 -38.91 -3.22
C VAL A 599 12.02 -39.17 -3.60
N GLN A 600 11.12 -38.90 -2.66
CA GLN A 600 9.67 -38.89 -2.90
C GLN A 600 9.06 -37.62 -2.31
N LEU A 601 8.00 -37.15 -2.92
CA LEU A 601 7.17 -36.09 -2.36
C LEU A 601 6.17 -36.72 -1.37
N GLY A 602 6.10 -36.16 -0.16
CA GLY A 602 5.16 -36.61 0.88
C GLY A 602 3.74 -36.10 0.64
N GLU A 603 2.83 -36.37 1.60
CA GLU A 603 1.52 -35.69 1.65
C GLU A 603 1.71 -34.17 1.53
N GLY A 604 0.89 -33.54 0.71
CA GLY A 604 0.92 -32.11 0.46
C GLY A 604 -0.29 -31.38 1.03
N THR A 605 -0.27 -30.06 0.88
CA THR A 605 -1.45 -29.22 1.10
C THR A 605 -1.86 -28.52 -0.18
N CYS A 606 -3.15 -28.23 -0.29
CA CYS A 606 -3.74 -27.41 -1.33
C CYS A 606 -4.53 -26.28 -0.66
N THR A 607 -4.12 -25.04 -0.90
CA THR A 607 -4.87 -23.85 -0.49
C THR A 607 -5.57 -23.26 -1.70
N THR A 608 -6.89 -23.11 -1.66
CA THR A 608 -7.68 -22.51 -2.75
C THR A 608 -8.29 -21.18 -2.35
N LEU A 609 -8.33 -20.23 -3.29
CA LEU A 609 -9.10 -19.00 -3.21
C LEU A 609 -10.14 -19.02 -4.34
N HIS A 610 -11.42 -18.95 -3.98
CA HIS A 610 -12.53 -19.18 -4.90
C HIS A 610 -13.80 -18.43 -4.48
N SER A 611 -14.58 -18.00 -5.48
CA SER A 611 -15.96 -17.53 -5.35
C SER A 611 -16.74 -17.93 -6.62
N ASP A 612 -17.97 -18.44 -6.44
CA ASP A 612 -18.91 -18.67 -7.55
C ASP A 612 -19.46 -17.35 -8.14
N ASN A 613 -19.39 -16.26 -7.36
CA ASN A 613 -19.76 -14.92 -7.82
C ASN A 613 -18.50 -14.11 -8.12
N LEU A 614 -18.28 -13.83 -9.41
CA LEU A 614 -17.13 -13.08 -9.91
C LEU A 614 -17.10 -11.60 -9.48
N ASP A 615 -18.28 -11.04 -9.17
CA ASP A 615 -18.42 -9.65 -8.74
C ASP A 615 -18.40 -9.51 -7.20
N ALA A 616 -18.32 -10.62 -6.46
CA ALA A 616 -18.27 -10.59 -5.00
C ALA A 616 -16.95 -10.02 -4.48
N GLU A 617 -17.03 -9.33 -3.35
CA GLU A 617 -15.91 -8.70 -2.65
C GLU A 617 -16.04 -8.89 -1.13
N ASN A 618 -14.93 -8.76 -0.40
CA ASN A 618 -14.98 -8.64 1.05
C ASN A 618 -15.25 -7.18 1.42
N THR A 619 -16.25 -6.96 2.28
CA THR A 619 -16.62 -5.63 2.80
C THR A 619 -16.46 -5.60 4.32
N LEU A 620 -16.54 -4.43 4.95
CA LEU A 620 -16.50 -4.33 6.42
C LEU A 620 -17.60 -5.14 7.11
N ASP A 621 -18.75 -5.31 6.46
CA ASP A 621 -19.88 -6.08 6.99
C ASP A 621 -19.80 -7.58 6.66
N ASN A 622 -19.10 -7.94 5.58
CA ASN A 622 -18.83 -9.32 5.20
C ASN A 622 -17.33 -9.54 4.96
N PRO A 623 -16.48 -9.42 6.01
CA PRO A 623 -15.02 -9.32 5.84
C PRO A 623 -14.35 -10.64 5.45
N ASN A 624 -15.08 -11.75 5.57
CA ASN A 624 -14.58 -13.10 5.32
C ASN A 624 -15.42 -13.85 4.26
N LEU A 625 -16.07 -13.13 3.35
CA LEU A 625 -16.88 -13.75 2.29
C LEU A 625 -16.03 -14.64 1.39
N ILE A 626 -14.85 -14.15 1.02
CA ILE A 626 -13.89 -14.81 0.15
C ILE A 626 -12.56 -14.88 0.90
N VAL A 627 -12.23 -16.09 1.37
CA VAL A 627 -11.00 -16.38 2.11
C VAL A 627 -10.36 -17.68 1.60
N PRO A 628 -9.02 -17.82 1.72
CA PRO A 628 -8.35 -19.05 1.36
C PRO A 628 -8.84 -20.26 2.18
N LYS A 629 -8.97 -21.41 1.55
CA LYS A 629 -9.33 -22.69 2.19
C LYS A 629 -8.23 -23.71 1.98
N GLU A 630 -7.65 -24.21 3.07
CA GLU A 630 -6.64 -25.26 3.02
C GLU A 630 -7.28 -26.66 3.12
N SER A 631 -6.71 -27.60 2.37
CA SER A 631 -7.04 -29.02 2.39
C SER A 631 -5.77 -29.86 2.23
N LYS A 632 -5.83 -31.13 2.65
CA LYS A 632 -4.76 -32.09 2.38
C LYS A 632 -4.88 -32.64 0.96
N ILE A 633 -3.75 -32.94 0.33
CA ILE A 633 -3.71 -33.55 -0.99
C ILE A 633 -2.62 -34.63 -1.06
N SER A 634 -2.93 -35.73 -1.73
CA SER A 634 -2.01 -36.85 -1.90
C SER A 634 -1.30 -36.77 -3.25
N ILE A 635 -0.05 -37.23 -3.26
CA ILE A 635 0.77 -37.34 -4.47
C ILE A 635 1.29 -38.77 -4.56
N GLU A 636 1.24 -39.37 -5.75
CA GLU A 636 1.66 -40.75 -5.97
C GLU A 636 2.74 -40.80 -7.04
N ASN A 637 3.84 -41.49 -6.74
CA ASN A 637 4.97 -41.61 -7.68
C ASN A 637 5.49 -40.24 -8.18
N ASN A 638 5.46 -39.21 -7.32
CA ASN A 638 5.80 -37.82 -7.66
C ASN A 638 4.91 -37.21 -8.78
N VAL A 639 3.68 -37.72 -8.91
CA VAL A 639 2.66 -37.22 -9.83
C VAL A 639 1.40 -36.88 -9.03
N LEU A 640 0.99 -35.63 -9.10
CA LEU A 640 -0.29 -35.19 -8.55
C LEU A 640 -1.36 -35.32 -9.64
N ASN A 641 -2.37 -36.15 -9.39
CA ASN A 641 -3.60 -36.18 -10.20
C ASN A 641 -4.71 -35.48 -9.41
N THR A 642 -5.20 -34.36 -9.91
CA THR A 642 -6.23 -33.56 -9.23
C THR A 642 -7.14 -32.85 -10.22
N GLU A 643 -8.16 -32.19 -9.72
CA GLU A 643 -8.95 -31.22 -10.47
C GLU A 643 -8.79 -29.83 -9.84
N ILE A 644 -8.76 -28.79 -10.66
CA ILE A 644 -8.90 -27.40 -10.21
C ILE A 644 -10.27 -26.90 -10.68
N GLY A 645 -11.07 -26.41 -9.73
CA GLY A 645 -12.40 -25.86 -10.01
C GLY A 645 -12.36 -24.71 -11.02
N ALA A 646 -13.49 -24.43 -11.65
CA ALA A 646 -13.67 -23.20 -12.43
C ALA A 646 -13.33 -21.97 -11.57
N LYS A 647 -12.79 -20.91 -12.17
CA LYS A 647 -12.53 -19.62 -11.51
C LYS A 647 -11.87 -19.77 -10.13
N THR A 648 -10.74 -20.50 -10.10
CA THR A 648 -10.08 -20.86 -8.84
C THR A 648 -8.58 -20.58 -8.94
N PHE A 649 -8.03 -19.97 -7.89
CA PHE A 649 -6.59 -19.91 -7.66
C PHE A 649 -6.23 -20.97 -6.61
N ALA A 650 -5.20 -21.78 -6.88
CA ALA A 650 -4.75 -22.85 -6.01
C ALA A 650 -3.22 -22.82 -5.80
N VAL A 651 -2.80 -23.06 -4.56
CA VAL A 651 -1.39 -23.23 -4.17
C VAL A 651 -1.20 -24.64 -3.63
N TYR A 652 -0.42 -25.45 -4.31
CA TYR A 652 -0.06 -26.82 -3.93
C TYR A 652 1.35 -26.84 -3.33
N LYS A 653 1.54 -27.53 -2.20
CA LYS A 653 2.83 -27.61 -1.51
C LYS A 653 3.19 -29.06 -1.25
N PHE A 654 4.41 -29.44 -1.61
CA PHE A 654 4.93 -30.80 -1.44
C PHE A 654 6.33 -30.78 -0.83
N VAL A 655 6.45 -31.27 0.40
CA VAL A 655 7.73 -31.40 1.08
C VAL A 655 8.51 -32.56 0.46
N LYS A 656 9.77 -32.28 0.12
CA LYS A 656 10.71 -33.29 -0.35
C LYS A 656 11.10 -34.19 0.82
N THR A 657 10.83 -35.49 0.69
CA THR A 657 11.24 -36.50 1.66
C THR A 657 12.27 -37.44 1.04
N THR A 658 13.22 -37.90 1.84
CA THR A 658 14.16 -38.96 1.44
C THR A 658 13.61 -40.29 1.94
N LYS A 659 13.60 -41.29 1.07
CA LYS A 659 13.24 -42.67 1.42
C LYS A 659 14.23 -43.31 2.37
#